data_AF-A0A1L9BEY3-F1
#
_entry.id   AF-A0A1L9BEY3-F1
#
_cell.length_a   1.000
_cell.length_b   1.000
_cell.length_c   1.000
_cell.angle_alpha   90.00
_cell.angle_beta   90.00
_cell.angle_gamma   90.00
#
_symmetry.space_group_name_H-M   'P 1'
#
loop_
_entity.id
_entity.type
_entity.pdbx_description
1 polymer ?
#
loop_
_entity_poly.entity_id
_entity_poly.type
_entity_poly.pdbx_seq_one_letter_code
_entity_poly.pdbx_strand_id
1 'polypeptide(L)'
;MFFGRDDKKDAQKRGSTIPLLPLRDIIVFPHMVVPLFVGREKSIAALKDAMAHKGPDDKAVILLAAQKKAKTNDPTADDIFHFGTIGHVIQLLPLPDGTVKVLVEGVRRARVKRFQPNDAFFMVEVEDVEEVSEKSVELEALVRSVHSVFEAFVKLNKRIPPEMLMQVASIDDPARLADTIVAHLSLKLNDKQALLETESPAKRLEKLYELMQGEIEILQVEKKIRTRVKKQMEKTQKEYYLNEQMQAIQKELGERDEFKNEIQEIEEKLKNKRMSKEATLKVKKELKKLRMMSPMSAEATVVRNYIDWIISLPWYEETQDRLDVVEAERVLNEDHYGLKRPKERILEYLAVQQLVKKLKGPVLCFVGPPGVGKTSLARSIARATGRKFVRLSLGGVRDEAEIRGHRRTYIGAMPGKLIQSLKKAGSNNPVFLLDEIDKMSTDFRGDPSAALLEVLDPEQNHNFNDHYLDLDYDLSKVMFICTANTMHNIPGPLQDRMEVIRIAGYTEPEKLNIARRYLLPKEQEANGVSDLKIDFTNEALRTIIHRYTRESGVRSLEREVGGVYRKIARDVLKNGKRDIAVDRKLVMKYLGTPRFRYGMAEREDQVGIVTGLAWTELGGEILTTEATVMPGKGKLIITGKLGEVMQESAQAAMSYVRTRADKFGIDRKMFENYDIHVHLPEGAIPKDGPSAGVTMCTALVSALTKVQVRRDVAMTGEITLRGRVLPIGGLKEKTLAAHRAGIKTVLIPKANKKDLKDIPKKIRAQLRIIPVEFVDDVLREALVLEKPEEFGRKEPAKVTVEPTAAV
;
A
#
# COMPACT_ATOMS: atom_id res chain seq x y z
N MET A 1 40.98 25.07 -63.02
CA MET A 1 40.78 26.53 -62.84
C MET A 1 40.10 26.74 -61.51
N PHE A 2 40.80 27.42 -60.61
CA PHE A 2 40.29 27.94 -59.34
C PHE A 2 39.18 28.97 -59.58
N PHE A 3 38.16 29.03 -58.72
CA PHE A 3 37.71 30.22 -57.95
C PHE A 3 36.32 30.01 -57.29
N GLY A 4 36.20 30.43 -56.01
CA GLY A 4 34.95 30.63 -55.25
C GLY A 4 34.74 29.66 -54.08
N ARG A 5 35.53 29.67 -53.00
CA ARG A 5 35.48 30.58 -51.83
C ARG A 5 34.09 30.72 -51.16
N ASP A 6 33.83 29.83 -50.19
CA ASP A 6 33.71 30.12 -48.75
C ASP A 6 32.97 31.38 -48.26
N ASP A 7 31.72 31.64 -48.67
CA ASP A 7 30.94 32.76 -48.08
C ASP A 7 29.44 32.48 -47.84
N LYS A 8 29.03 31.23 -47.54
CA LYS A 8 27.61 30.96 -47.17
C LYS A 8 27.37 30.10 -45.92
N LYS A 9 28.39 29.69 -45.17
CA LYS A 9 28.22 28.85 -43.96
C LYS A 9 28.13 29.59 -42.63
N ASP A 10 28.42 30.90 -42.57
CA ASP A 10 28.52 31.64 -41.30
C ASP A 10 27.37 32.64 -41.00
N ALA A 11 26.28 32.62 -41.76
CA ALA A 11 25.21 33.62 -41.62
C ALA A 11 23.95 33.19 -40.83
N GLN A 12 23.88 31.99 -40.23
CA GLN A 12 22.61 31.44 -39.71
C GLN A 12 22.66 30.86 -38.29
N LYS A 13 23.42 31.48 -37.38
CA LYS A 13 23.35 31.21 -35.92
C LYS A 13 23.23 32.49 -35.08
N ARG A 14 22.27 33.35 -35.44
CA ARG A 14 21.79 34.42 -34.53
C ARG A 14 20.50 33.95 -33.90
N GLY A 15 20.49 33.72 -32.58
CA GLY A 15 19.27 33.45 -31.82
C GLY A 15 18.29 34.60 -32.05
N SER A 16 17.11 34.30 -32.58
CA SER A 16 16.05 35.30 -32.70
C SER A 16 15.47 35.55 -31.31
N THR A 17 15.33 36.82 -30.96
CA THR A 17 14.59 37.19 -29.75
C THR A 17 13.14 37.39 -30.14
N ILE A 18 12.23 36.63 -29.53
CA ILE A 18 10.80 36.66 -29.85
C ILE A 18 9.94 36.68 -28.58
N PRO A 19 8.71 37.20 -28.65
CA PRO A 19 7.77 37.16 -27.52
C PRO A 19 7.37 35.71 -27.21
N LEU A 20 7.14 35.42 -25.92
CA LEU A 20 6.64 34.13 -25.45
C LEU A 20 5.21 34.26 -24.93
N LEU A 21 4.33 33.38 -25.43
CA LEU A 21 2.97 33.22 -24.93
C LEU A 21 2.87 31.96 -24.03
N PRO A 22 2.68 32.12 -22.70
CA PRO A 22 2.51 30.99 -21.81
C PRO A 22 1.11 30.39 -21.93
N LEU A 23 1.04 29.12 -22.35
CA LEU A 23 -0.19 28.39 -22.59
C LEU A 23 -0.64 27.62 -21.34
N ARG A 24 -1.96 27.56 -21.10
CA ARG A 24 -2.57 26.81 -19.99
C ARG A 24 -3.16 25.51 -20.51
N ASP A 25 -2.75 24.38 -19.93
CA ASP A 25 -3.28 23.03 -20.23
C ASP A 25 -3.27 22.62 -21.72
N ILE A 26 -2.49 23.30 -22.56
CA ILE A 26 -2.36 22.99 -23.98
C ILE A 26 -0.91 23.15 -24.44
N ILE A 27 -0.48 22.22 -25.29
CA ILE A 27 0.80 22.23 -25.99
C ILE A 27 0.49 22.24 -27.48
N VAL A 28 1.06 23.21 -28.19
CA VAL A 28 0.89 23.35 -29.64
C VAL A 28 2.08 22.67 -30.30
N PHE A 29 1.80 21.71 -31.18
CA PHE A 29 2.81 21.01 -31.98
C PHE A 29 3.01 21.72 -33.33
N PRO A 30 4.13 21.46 -34.03
CA PRO A 30 4.27 21.86 -35.43
C PRO A 30 3.08 21.39 -36.28
N HIS A 31 2.68 22.21 -37.24
CA HIS A 31 1.52 22.02 -38.14
C HIS A 31 0.14 22.04 -37.46
N MET A 32 0.07 22.22 -36.14
CA MET A 32 -1.18 22.31 -35.41
C MET A 32 -1.73 23.74 -35.48
N VAL A 33 -2.97 23.88 -35.94
CA VAL A 33 -3.72 25.14 -35.92
C VAL A 33 -4.73 25.09 -34.78
N VAL A 34 -4.66 26.03 -33.84
CA VAL A 34 -5.53 26.04 -32.66
C VAL A 34 -6.03 27.45 -32.30
N PRO A 35 -7.33 27.62 -32.00
CA PRO A 35 -7.84 28.84 -31.41
C PRO A 35 -7.54 28.89 -29.91
N LEU A 36 -6.95 30.00 -29.45
CA LEU A 36 -6.63 30.27 -28.05
C LEU A 36 -7.39 31.51 -27.56
N PHE A 37 -7.82 31.47 -26.30
CA PHE A 37 -8.43 32.61 -25.63
C PHE A 37 -7.44 33.18 -24.61
N VAL A 38 -7.09 34.45 -24.78
CA VAL A 38 -6.05 35.12 -24.00
C VAL A 38 -6.65 36.30 -23.26
N GLY A 39 -6.62 36.26 -21.93
CA GLY A 39 -7.18 37.31 -21.06
C GLY A 39 -6.17 38.05 -20.18
N ARG A 40 -4.92 37.56 -20.06
CA ARG A 40 -3.90 38.20 -19.23
C ARG A 40 -3.27 39.39 -19.95
N GLU A 41 -3.13 40.52 -19.26
CA GLU A 41 -2.55 41.75 -19.82
C GLU A 41 -1.15 41.51 -20.42
N LYS A 42 -0.24 40.83 -19.71
CA LYS A 42 1.10 40.48 -20.22
C LYS A 42 1.06 39.62 -21.48
N SER A 43 0.10 38.70 -21.57
CA SER A 43 -0.04 37.82 -22.74
C SER A 43 -0.65 38.55 -23.94
N ILE A 44 -1.57 39.47 -23.71
CA ILE A 44 -2.13 40.36 -24.74
C ILE A 44 -1.04 41.31 -25.25
N ALA A 45 -0.19 41.84 -24.37
CA ALA A 45 0.95 42.67 -24.73
C ALA A 45 1.95 41.92 -25.63
N ALA A 46 2.30 40.67 -25.29
CA ALA A 46 3.15 39.82 -26.12
C ALA A 46 2.58 39.60 -27.54
N LEU A 47 1.27 39.40 -27.64
CA LEU A 47 0.59 39.23 -28.93
C LEU A 47 0.58 40.50 -29.77
N LYS A 48 0.34 41.66 -29.15
CA LYS A 48 0.39 42.96 -29.83
C LYS A 48 1.80 43.27 -30.32
N ASP A 49 2.81 42.97 -29.53
CA ASP A 49 4.21 43.15 -29.90
C ASP A 49 4.60 42.25 -31.09
N ALA A 50 4.24 40.96 -31.05
CA ALA A 50 4.45 40.03 -32.16
C ALA A 50 3.76 40.48 -33.46
N MET A 51 2.58 41.11 -33.36
CA MET A 51 1.84 41.65 -34.50
C MET A 51 2.40 42.97 -35.04
N ALA A 52 3.06 43.77 -34.18
CA ALA A 52 3.72 45.01 -34.58
C ALA A 52 5.08 44.76 -35.25
N HIS A 53 5.80 43.72 -34.81
CA HIS A 53 7.12 43.34 -35.30
C HIS A 53 7.06 42.06 -36.13
N LYS A 54 6.37 42.11 -37.26
CA LYS A 54 6.25 40.97 -38.17
C LYS A 54 7.61 40.58 -38.77
N GLY A 55 7.81 39.27 -38.96
CA GLY A 55 9.03 38.72 -39.55
C GLY A 55 9.15 38.98 -41.06
N PRO A 56 10.19 38.42 -41.71
CA PRO A 56 10.51 38.64 -43.14
C PRO A 56 9.35 38.30 -44.12
N ASP A 57 8.43 37.43 -43.70
CA ASP A 57 7.28 36.96 -44.51
C ASP A 57 5.96 37.68 -44.17
N ASP A 58 5.99 38.84 -43.50
CA ASP A 58 4.81 39.59 -43.01
C ASP A 58 3.92 38.78 -42.03
N LYS A 59 4.50 37.78 -41.36
CA LYS A 59 3.87 36.93 -40.35
C LYS A 59 4.34 37.31 -38.95
N ALA A 60 3.38 37.38 -38.02
CA ALA A 60 3.65 37.63 -36.61
C ALA A 60 4.17 36.35 -35.94
N VAL A 61 5.41 36.37 -35.46
CA VAL A 61 6.11 35.21 -34.90
C VAL A 61 6.05 35.25 -33.38
N ILE A 62 5.70 34.13 -32.75
CA ILE A 62 5.61 34.01 -31.30
C ILE A 62 6.05 32.62 -30.83
N LEU A 63 6.67 32.52 -29.66
CA LEU A 63 6.94 31.23 -29.03
C LEU A 63 5.75 30.79 -28.19
N LEU A 64 5.25 29.59 -28.46
CA LEU A 64 4.17 28.95 -27.72
C LEU A 64 4.77 27.92 -26.76
N ALA A 65 4.71 28.19 -25.46
CA ALA A 65 5.26 27.29 -24.42
C ALA A 65 4.21 27.02 -23.34
N ALA A 66 4.10 25.76 -22.90
CA ALA A 66 3.17 25.40 -21.84
C ALA A 66 3.70 25.77 -20.45
N GLN A 67 2.77 26.03 -19.53
CA GLN A 67 3.07 26.16 -18.10
C GLN A 67 3.14 24.78 -17.44
N LYS A 68 4.07 24.60 -16.49
CA LYS A 68 4.19 23.39 -15.65
C LYS A 68 2.96 23.19 -14.77
N LYS A 69 2.32 24.28 -14.35
CA LYS A 69 1.09 24.30 -13.53
C LYS A 69 0.08 25.25 -14.14
N ALA A 70 -0.99 24.73 -14.75
CA ALA A 70 -1.97 25.55 -15.44
C ALA A 70 -2.82 26.47 -14.53
N LYS A 71 -2.91 26.15 -13.23
CA LYS A 71 -3.64 26.94 -12.23
C LYS A 71 -2.89 28.20 -11.77
N THR A 72 -1.59 28.32 -12.06
CA THR A 72 -0.80 29.49 -11.64
C THR A 72 -1.25 30.70 -12.46
N ASN A 73 -1.82 31.72 -11.82
CA ASN A 73 -2.37 32.88 -12.52
C ASN A 73 -1.30 33.83 -13.08
N ASP A 74 -0.16 33.98 -12.42
CA ASP A 74 0.99 34.76 -12.90
C ASP A 74 2.23 33.86 -12.91
N PRO A 75 2.54 33.18 -14.03
CA PRO A 75 3.67 32.27 -14.10
C PRO A 75 4.99 33.05 -14.07
N THR A 76 6.00 32.50 -13.39
CA THR A 76 7.39 32.97 -13.49
C THR A 76 8.13 32.20 -14.60
N ALA A 77 9.36 32.59 -14.92
CA ALA A 77 10.19 31.87 -15.90
C ALA A 77 10.37 30.38 -15.54
N ASP A 78 10.49 30.06 -14.25
CA ASP A 78 10.64 28.69 -13.76
C ASP A 78 9.35 27.85 -13.89
N ASP A 79 8.20 28.50 -14.00
CA ASP A 79 6.90 27.85 -14.18
C ASP A 79 6.60 27.50 -15.64
N ILE A 80 7.47 27.87 -16.59
CA ILE A 80 7.28 27.66 -18.03
C ILE A 80 8.23 26.56 -18.52
N PHE A 81 7.73 25.67 -19.39
CA PHE A 81 8.59 24.68 -20.04
C PHE A 81 9.56 25.37 -21.00
N HIS A 82 10.83 24.93 -20.98
CA HIS A 82 11.88 25.52 -21.81
C HIS A 82 11.81 25.06 -23.28
N PHE A 83 11.05 24.02 -23.57
CA PHE A 83 10.73 23.59 -24.93
C PHE A 83 9.32 24.02 -25.32
N GLY A 84 9.22 24.63 -26.49
CA GLY A 84 7.97 25.07 -27.08
C GLY A 84 8.00 25.00 -28.60
N THR A 85 7.00 25.61 -29.21
CA THR A 85 6.86 25.65 -30.67
C THR A 85 6.83 27.10 -31.11
N ILE A 86 7.69 27.47 -32.06
CA ILE A 86 7.59 28.73 -32.76
C ILE A 86 6.34 28.64 -33.64
N GLY A 87 5.43 29.58 -33.47
CA GLY A 87 4.18 29.64 -34.21
C GLY A 87 3.97 31.00 -34.87
N HIS A 88 3.06 31.00 -35.83
CA HIS A 88 2.54 32.20 -36.45
C HIS A 88 1.17 32.55 -35.88
N VAL A 89 0.95 33.84 -35.61
CA VAL A 89 -0.38 34.36 -35.31
C VAL A 89 -1.09 34.61 -36.64
N ILE A 90 -2.10 33.78 -36.94
CA ILE A 90 -2.89 33.88 -38.18
C ILE A 90 -3.91 35.01 -38.05
N GLN A 91 -4.61 35.07 -36.93
CA GLN A 91 -5.72 36.00 -36.74
C GLN A 91 -5.86 36.38 -35.27
N LEU A 92 -6.12 37.65 -35.00
CA LEU A 92 -6.36 38.19 -33.66
C LEU A 92 -7.72 38.92 -33.66
N LEU A 93 -8.64 38.46 -32.82
CA LEU A 93 -9.99 39.00 -32.69
C LEU A 93 -10.21 39.45 -31.22
N PRO A 94 -10.27 40.76 -30.94
CA PRO A 94 -10.66 41.24 -29.61
C PRO A 94 -12.14 40.96 -29.37
N LEU A 95 -12.49 40.48 -28.17
CA LEU A 95 -13.86 40.19 -27.75
C LEU A 95 -14.39 41.30 -26.82
N PRO A 96 -15.73 41.48 -26.73
CA PRO A 96 -16.35 42.54 -25.91
C PRO A 96 -16.09 42.43 -24.41
N ASP A 97 -15.71 41.24 -23.93
CA ASP A 97 -15.41 40.95 -22.53
C ASP A 97 -13.97 41.32 -22.11
N GLY A 98 -13.20 41.93 -23.01
CA GLY A 98 -11.81 42.32 -22.78
C GLY A 98 -10.78 41.20 -23.04
N THR A 99 -11.22 39.99 -23.41
CA THR A 99 -10.33 38.91 -23.84
C THR A 99 -10.03 38.98 -25.33
N VAL A 100 -8.96 38.32 -25.76
CA VAL A 100 -8.56 38.24 -27.18
C VAL A 100 -8.60 36.78 -27.62
N LYS A 101 -9.38 36.49 -28.67
CA LYS A 101 -9.36 35.20 -29.36
C LYS A 101 -8.29 35.25 -30.46
N VAL A 102 -7.29 34.38 -30.38
CA VAL A 102 -6.19 34.30 -31.34
C VAL A 102 -6.14 32.94 -32.00
N LEU A 103 -5.97 32.89 -33.32
CA LEU A 103 -5.71 31.66 -34.07
C LEU A 103 -4.21 31.56 -34.32
N VAL A 104 -3.58 30.50 -33.82
CA VAL A 104 -2.13 30.27 -33.97
C VAL A 104 -1.86 28.97 -34.72
N GLU A 105 -0.82 28.98 -35.54
CA GLU A 105 -0.28 27.80 -36.23
C GLU A 105 1.13 27.52 -35.73
N GLY A 106 1.37 26.31 -35.20
CA GLY A 106 2.71 25.86 -34.87
C GLY A 106 3.53 25.59 -36.14
N VAL A 107 4.77 26.07 -36.20
CA VAL A 107 5.63 25.93 -37.39
C VAL A 107 6.75 24.94 -37.12
N ARG A 108 7.53 25.17 -36.07
CA ARG A 108 8.71 24.35 -35.76
C ARG A 108 9.04 24.40 -34.27
N ARG A 109 9.72 23.36 -33.78
CA ARG A 109 10.17 23.27 -32.39
C ARG A 109 11.31 24.23 -32.10
N ALA A 110 11.29 24.79 -30.90
CA ALA A 110 12.40 25.59 -30.40
C ALA A 110 12.61 25.40 -28.91
N ARG A 111 13.86 25.62 -28.50
CA ARG A 111 14.29 25.62 -27.10
C ARG A 111 14.60 27.05 -26.67
N VAL A 112 14.13 27.42 -25.49
CA VAL A 112 14.48 28.71 -24.84
C VAL A 112 15.91 28.62 -24.33
N LYS A 113 16.79 29.50 -24.84
CA LYS A 113 18.16 29.65 -24.32
C LYS A 113 18.22 30.51 -23.07
N ARG A 114 17.52 31.65 -23.12
CA ARG A 114 17.43 32.59 -21.99
C ARG A 114 16.17 33.44 -22.07
N PHE A 115 15.67 33.82 -20.89
CA PHE A 115 14.64 34.86 -20.75
C PHE A 115 15.32 36.22 -20.69
N GLN A 116 14.85 37.16 -21.49
CA GLN A 116 15.32 38.54 -21.46
C GLN A 116 14.50 39.37 -20.46
N PRO A 117 15.12 40.32 -19.74
CA PRO A 117 14.41 41.21 -18.83
C PRO A 117 13.42 42.08 -19.61
N ASN A 118 12.13 41.89 -19.34
CA ASN A 118 11.04 42.75 -19.84
C ASN A 118 9.85 42.66 -18.88
N ASP A 119 9.45 43.78 -18.29
CA ASP A 119 8.38 43.83 -17.29
C ASP A 119 6.98 43.70 -17.92
N ALA A 120 6.84 44.11 -19.19
CA ALA A 120 5.57 44.15 -19.90
C ALA A 120 5.10 42.75 -20.34
N PHE A 121 6.02 41.90 -20.78
CA PHE A 121 5.73 40.53 -21.24
C PHE A 121 7.01 39.69 -21.37
N PHE A 122 6.87 38.37 -21.52
CA PHE A 122 8.04 37.49 -21.65
C PHE A 122 8.70 37.63 -23.02
N MET A 123 9.99 37.97 -23.00
CA MET A 123 10.87 37.94 -24.17
C MET A 123 11.91 36.84 -23.99
N VAL A 124 12.15 36.05 -25.04
CA VAL A 124 13.06 34.91 -24.96
C VAL A 124 13.97 34.87 -26.18
N GLU A 125 15.22 34.47 -25.96
CA GLU A 125 16.09 34.03 -27.04
C GLU A 125 15.86 32.55 -27.30
N VAL A 126 15.54 32.22 -28.55
CA VAL A 126 15.21 30.85 -28.95
C VAL A 126 16.29 30.24 -29.83
N GLU A 127 16.45 28.93 -29.72
CA GLU A 127 17.24 28.10 -30.60
C GLU A 127 16.34 27.08 -31.29
N ASP A 128 16.49 26.97 -32.61
CA ASP A 128 15.76 26.00 -33.41
C ASP A 128 16.29 24.59 -33.14
N VAL A 129 15.36 23.64 -33.01
CA VAL A 129 15.72 22.23 -32.84
C VAL A 129 15.80 21.60 -34.24
N GLU A 130 17.01 21.23 -34.67
CA GLU A 130 17.21 20.49 -35.92
C GLU A 130 16.75 19.04 -35.77
N GLU A 131 15.89 18.59 -36.67
CA GLU A 131 15.39 17.21 -36.69
C GLU A 131 16.16 16.40 -37.75
N VAL A 132 17.13 15.60 -37.30
CA VAL A 132 17.88 14.71 -38.19
C VAL A 132 17.14 13.38 -38.31
N SER A 133 16.67 13.04 -39.51
CA SER A 133 16.09 11.73 -39.82
C SER A 133 17.02 10.93 -40.74
N GLU A 134 17.62 9.87 -40.20
CA GLU A 134 18.29 8.86 -41.03
C GLU A 134 17.25 7.84 -41.49
N LYS A 135 17.17 7.59 -42.79
CA LYS A 135 16.27 6.56 -43.34
C LYS A 135 16.85 5.19 -43.05
N SER A 136 16.22 4.44 -42.14
CA SER A 136 16.53 3.05 -41.83
C SER A 136 15.33 2.14 -42.10
N VAL A 137 15.60 0.85 -42.34
CA VAL A 137 14.55 -0.16 -42.56
C VAL A 137 13.65 -0.28 -41.32
N GLU A 138 14.23 -0.13 -40.13
CA GLU A 138 13.52 -0.12 -38.86
C GLU A 138 12.53 1.06 -38.75
N LEU A 139 12.93 2.25 -39.23
CA LEU A 139 12.08 3.44 -39.17
C LEU A 139 10.88 3.31 -40.12
N GLU A 140 11.05 2.75 -41.30
CA GLU A 140 9.95 2.46 -42.24
C GLU A 140 8.97 1.41 -41.69
N ALA A 141 9.46 0.42 -40.93
CA ALA A 141 8.62 -0.55 -40.25
C ALA A 141 7.83 0.10 -39.09
N LEU A 142 8.45 1.01 -38.35
CA LEU A 142 7.82 1.75 -37.26
C LEU A 142 6.71 2.68 -37.78
N VAL A 143 6.95 3.41 -38.88
CA VAL A 143 5.94 4.25 -39.54
C VAL A 143 4.70 3.43 -39.91
N ARG A 144 4.88 2.27 -40.56
CA ARG A 144 3.76 1.35 -40.88
C ARG A 144 3.01 0.88 -39.64
N SER A 145 3.73 0.59 -38.57
CA SER A 145 3.13 0.15 -37.29
C SER A 145 2.31 1.26 -36.64
N VAL A 146 2.80 2.50 -36.67
CA VAL A 146 2.10 3.69 -36.16
C VAL A 146 0.82 3.96 -36.96
N HIS A 147 0.84 3.86 -38.29
CA HIS A 147 -0.38 3.97 -39.10
C HIS A 147 -1.43 2.93 -38.73
N SER A 148 -1.03 1.66 -38.58
CA SER A 148 -1.94 0.57 -38.22
C SER A 148 -2.59 0.79 -36.84
N VAL A 149 -1.79 1.21 -35.85
CA VAL A 149 -2.31 1.52 -34.51
C VAL A 149 -3.22 2.73 -34.53
N PHE A 150 -2.89 3.78 -35.28
CA PHE A 150 -3.75 4.95 -35.43
C PHE A 150 -5.10 4.60 -36.08
N GLU A 151 -5.10 3.74 -37.09
CA GLU A 151 -6.34 3.23 -37.71
C GLU A 151 -7.23 2.50 -36.71
N ALA A 152 -6.64 1.63 -35.88
CA ALA A 152 -7.36 0.94 -34.81
C ALA A 152 -7.91 1.92 -33.77
N PHE A 153 -7.15 2.97 -33.42
CA PHE A 153 -7.56 4.02 -32.50
C PHE A 153 -8.78 4.80 -33.01
N VAL A 154 -8.77 5.27 -34.27
CA VAL A 154 -9.90 6.00 -34.86
C VAL A 154 -11.17 5.14 -34.94
N LYS A 155 -11.05 3.85 -35.26
CA LYS A 155 -12.20 2.91 -35.26
C LYS A 155 -12.87 2.77 -33.90
N LEU A 156 -12.11 2.92 -32.81
CA LEU A 156 -12.62 2.86 -31.44
C LEU A 156 -13.11 4.22 -30.95
N ASN A 157 -12.44 5.30 -31.34
CA ASN A 157 -12.75 6.66 -30.91
C ASN A 157 -13.57 7.44 -31.95
N LYS A 158 -14.89 7.39 -31.82
CA LYS A 158 -15.85 8.06 -32.73
C LYS A 158 -15.77 9.59 -32.75
N ARG A 159 -14.94 10.23 -31.92
CA ARG A 159 -14.76 11.69 -31.92
C ARG A 159 -13.88 12.17 -33.07
N ILE A 160 -13.07 11.29 -33.66
CA ILE A 160 -12.20 11.63 -34.79
C ILE A 160 -12.95 11.31 -36.09
N PRO A 161 -13.11 12.28 -37.01
CA PRO A 161 -13.70 12.03 -38.32
C PRO A 161 -12.88 10.99 -39.11
N PRO A 162 -13.50 10.01 -39.77
CA PRO A 162 -12.80 9.01 -40.57
C PRO A 162 -11.93 9.60 -41.69
N GLU A 163 -12.27 10.78 -42.19
CA GLU A 163 -11.52 11.54 -43.21
C GLU A 163 -10.06 11.83 -42.78
N MET A 164 -9.80 11.93 -41.47
CA MET A 164 -8.45 12.10 -40.93
C MET A 164 -7.51 10.93 -41.24
N LEU A 165 -8.05 9.71 -41.43
CA LEU A 165 -7.23 8.55 -41.77
C LEU A 165 -6.54 8.73 -43.13
N MET A 166 -7.22 9.35 -44.09
CA MET A 166 -6.66 9.61 -45.42
C MET A 166 -5.55 10.67 -45.36
N GLN A 167 -5.70 11.68 -44.50
CA GLN A 167 -4.70 12.73 -44.32
C GLN A 167 -3.45 12.23 -43.61
N VAL A 168 -3.59 11.37 -42.60
CA VAL A 168 -2.44 10.80 -41.89
C VAL A 168 -1.72 9.77 -42.76
N ALA A 169 -2.45 8.96 -43.54
CA ALA A 169 -1.86 7.94 -44.41
C ALA A 169 -1.01 8.49 -45.57
N SER A 170 -1.16 9.77 -45.94
CA SER A 170 -0.36 10.41 -46.98
C SER A 170 0.93 11.08 -46.47
N ILE A 171 1.23 10.97 -45.17
CA ILE A 171 2.41 11.57 -44.55
C ILE A 171 3.52 10.51 -44.42
N ASP A 172 4.52 10.59 -45.31
CA ASP A 172 5.69 9.69 -45.28
C ASP A 172 6.80 10.18 -44.33
N ASP A 173 6.79 11.45 -43.95
CA ASP A 173 7.81 12.02 -43.07
C ASP A 173 7.57 11.64 -41.59
N PRO A 174 8.51 10.94 -40.93
CA PRO A 174 8.35 10.46 -39.56
C PRO A 174 8.09 11.56 -38.53
N ALA A 175 8.72 12.73 -38.68
CA ALA A 175 8.57 13.83 -37.74
C ALA A 175 7.18 14.47 -37.86
N ARG A 176 6.78 14.79 -39.09
CA ARG A 176 5.45 15.33 -39.42
C ARG A 176 4.33 14.36 -39.05
N LEU A 177 4.54 13.05 -39.25
CA LEU A 177 3.58 12.01 -38.89
C LEU A 177 3.29 12.02 -37.39
N ALA A 178 4.34 12.04 -36.56
CA ALA A 178 4.21 12.08 -35.12
C ALA A 178 3.42 13.32 -34.66
N ASP A 179 3.75 14.49 -35.21
CA ASP A 179 3.17 15.77 -34.80
C ASP A 179 1.70 15.89 -35.18
N THR A 180 1.36 15.41 -36.36
CA THR A 180 -0.02 15.38 -36.85
C THR A 180 -0.88 14.46 -36.00
N ILE A 181 -0.39 13.25 -35.69
CA ILE A 181 -1.16 12.28 -34.89
C ILE A 181 -1.38 12.79 -33.46
N VAL A 182 -0.34 13.33 -32.80
CA VAL A 182 -0.43 13.80 -31.41
C VAL A 182 -1.50 14.88 -31.21
N ALA A 183 -1.75 15.72 -32.22
CA ALA A 183 -2.79 16.74 -32.17
C ALA A 183 -4.20 16.16 -31.97
N HIS A 184 -4.44 14.93 -32.43
CA HIS A 184 -5.74 14.25 -32.31
C HIS A 184 -5.83 13.33 -31.09
N LEU A 185 -4.74 13.11 -30.36
CA LEU A 185 -4.72 12.29 -29.16
C LEU A 185 -5.03 13.11 -27.89
N SER A 186 -5.83 12.52 -27.01
CA SER A 186 -6.20 13.10 -25.71
C SER A 186 -5.21 12.70 -24.60
N LEU A 187 -3.93 12.98 -24.80
CA LEU A 187 -2.85 12.66 -23.84
C LEU A 187 -2.73 13.71 -22.72
N LYS A 188 -2.16 13.31 -21.58
CA LYS A 188 -1.83 14.21 -20.47
C LYS A 188 -0.76 15.23 -20.89
N LEU A 189 -0.76 16.40 -20.25
CA LEU A 189 0.16 17.50 -20.54
C LEU A 189 1.64 17.07 -20.50
N ASN A 190 2.04 16.33 -19.45
CA ASN A 190 3.42 15.88 -19.30
C ASN A 190 3.86 14.91 -20.41
N ASP A 191 2.95 14.03 -20.87
CA ASP A 191 3.25 13.08 -21.94
C ASP A 191 3.39 13.81 -23.28
N LYS A 192 2.52 14.78 -23.54
CA LYS A 192 2.63 15.68 -24.71
C LYS A 192 3.93 16.49 -24.67
N GLN A 193 4.29 17.05 -23.52
CA GLN A 193 5.53 17.80 -23.36
C GLN A 193 6.75 16.92 -23.64
N ALA A 194 6.75 15.70 -23.09
CA ALA A 194 7.85 14.77 -23.28
C ALA A 194 7.95 14.23 -24.72
N LEU A 195 6.88 14.28 -25.51
CA LEU A 195 6.91 14.03 -26.97
C LEU A 195 7.47 15.24 -27.73
N LEU A 196 7.10 16.46 -27.34
CA LEU A 196 7.62 17.69 -27.94
C LEU A 196 9.14 17.83 -27.72
N GLU A 197 9.62 17.46 -26.53
CA GLU A 197 11.04 17.49 -26.12
C GLU A 197 11.88 16.38 -26.76
N THR A 198 11.26 15.36 -27.35
CA THR A 198 12.00 14.27 -28.01
C THR A 198 12.46 14.71 -29.39
N GLU A 199 13.76 14.98 -29.54
CA GLU A 199 14.35 15.51 -30.78
C GLU A 199 14.40 14.48 -31.92
N SER A 200 14.69 13.21 -31.60
CA SER A 200 14.78 12.13 -32.59
C SER A 200 13.39 11.70 -33.08
N PRO A 201 13.08 11.79 -34.39
CA PRO A 201 11.79 11.36 -34.93
C PRO A 201 11.48 9.88 -34.68
N ALA A 202 12.51 9.01 -34.73
CA ALA A 202 12.36 7.57 -34.46
C ALA A 202 11.90 7.30 -33.02
N LYS A 203 12.62 7.84 -32.03
CA LYS A 203 12.25 7.70 -30.61
C LYS A 203 10.89 8.32 -30.30
N ARG A 204 10.54 9.41 -31.00
CA ARG A 204 9.23 10.07 -30.85
C ARG A 204 8.11 9.17 -31.35
N LEU A 205 8.28 8.51 -32.50
CA LEU A 205 7.32 7.53 -33.02
C LEU A 205 7.19 6.29 -32.12
N GLU A 206 8.28 5.78 -31.55
CA GLU A 206 8.24 4.67 -30.58
C GLU A 206 7.39 5.05 -29.36
N LYS A 207 7.68 6.21 -28.76
CA LYS A 207 6.94 6.70 -27.59
C LYS A 207 5.47 6.98 -27.92
N LEU A 208 5.20 7.52 -29.10
CA LEU A 208 3.83 7.76 -29.58
C LEU A 208 3.08 6.42 -29.77
N TYR A 209 3.74 5.42 -30.33
CA TYR A 209 3.20 4.08 -30.51
C TYR A 209 2.77 3.45 -29.16
N GLU A 210 3.65 3.48 -28.16
CA GLU A 210 3.36 2.98 -26.80
C GLU A 210 2.16 3.70 -26.17
N LEU A 211 2.12 5.03 -26.26
CA LEU A 211 1.02 5.84 -25.71
C LEU A 211 -0.31 5.52 -26.40
N MET A 212 -0.33 5.35 -27.73
CA MET A 212 -1.53 4.98 -28.46
C MET A 212 -2.01 3.57 -28.11
N GLN A 213 -1.11 2.60 -27.90
CA GLN A 213 -1.50 1.26 -27.47
C GLN A 213 -2.20 1.28 -26.11
N GLY A 214 -1.64 2.01 -25.13
CA GLY A 214 -2.27 2.19 -23.82
C GLY A 214 -3.67 2.80 -23.91
N GLU A 215 -3.86 3.81 -24.74
CA GLU A 215 -5.18 4.43 -24.94
C GLU A 215 -6.18 3.50 -25.64
N ILE A 216 -5.73 2.67 -26.60
CA ILE A 216 -6.58 1.65 -27.21
C ILE A 216 -7.09 0.66 -26.17
N GLU A 217 -6.23 0.20 -25.25
CA GLU A 217 -6.65 -0.71 -24.17
C GLU A 217 -7.74 -0.09 -23.29
N ILE A 218 -7.57 1.17 -22.91
CA ILE A 218 -8.56 1.92 -22.12
C ILE A 218 -9.88 2.01 -22.90
N LEU A 219 -9.85 2.44 -24.17
CA LEU A 219 -11.04 2.55 -25.02
C LEU A 219 -11.75 1.20 -25.24
N GLN A 220 -11.01 0.09 -25.31
CA GLN A 220 -11.58 -1.24 -25.40
C GLN A 220 -12.31 -1.65 -24.11
N VAL A 221 -11.73 -1.33 -22.95
CA VAL A 221 -12.39 -1.55 -21.65
C VAL A 221 -13.63 -0.67 -21.52
N GLU A 222 -13.56 0.61 -21.87
CA GLU A 222 -14.72 1.50 -21.89
C GLU A 222 -15.82 0.99 -22.82
N LYS A 223 -15.47 0.53 -24.02
CA LYS A 223 -16.43 -0.08 -24.95
C LYS A 223 -17.07 -1.34 -24.35
N LYS A 224 -16.30 -2.22 -23.71
CA LYS A 224 -16.83 -3.41 -23.00
C LYS A 224 -17.79 -3.01 -21.88
N ILE A 225 -17.45 -2.00 -21.09
CA ILE A 225 -18.31 -1.45 -20.04
C ILE A 225 -19.59 -0.89 -20.66
N ARG A 226 -19.48 -0.03 -21.67
CA ARG A 226 -20.63 0.58 -22.36
C ARG A 226 -21.54 -0.46 -23.00
N THR A 227 -20.99 -1.52 -23.59
CA THR A 227 -21.78 -2.65 -24.12
C THR A 227 -22.45 -3.43 -23.00
N ARG A 228 -21.79 -3.67 -21.87
CA ARG A 228 -22.39 -4.33 -20.70
C ARG A 228 -23.53 -3.50 -20.11
N VAL A 229 -23.29 -2.19 -19.92
CA VAL A 229 -24.30 -1.23 -19.46
C VAL A 229 -25.46 -1.15 -20.46
N LYS A 230 -25.18 -1.07 -21.76
CA LYS A 230 -26.24 -1.07 -22.79
C LYS A 230 -27.06 -2.36 -22.77
N LYS A 231 -26.43 -3.54 -22.67
CA LYS A 231 -27.14 -4.83 -22.53
C LYS A 231 -27.97 -4.88 -21.25
N GLN A 232 -27.44 -4.36 -20.14
CA GLN A 232 -28.17 -4.27 -18.88
C GLN A 232 -29.35 -3.31 -19.01
N MET A 233 -29.16 -2.14 -19.62
CA MET A 233 -30.22 -1.17 -19.89
C MET A 233 -31.27 -1.73 -20.83
N GLU A 234 -30.91 -2.38 -21.94
CA GLU A 234 -31.85 -3.05 -22.84
C GLU A 234 -32.62 -4.15 -22.12
N LYS A 235 -31.97 -4.92 -21.24
CA LYS A 235 -32.63 -5.90 -20.39
C LYS A 235 -33.60 -5.22 -19.42
N THR A 236 -33.20 -4.13 -18.77
CA THR A 236 -34.06 -3.34 -17.87
C THR A 236 -35.18 -2.62 -18.62
N GLN A 237 -34.98 -2.17 -19.86
CA GLN A 237 -36.00 -1.56 -20.71
C GLN A 237 -36.98 -2.62 -21.21
N LYS A 238 -36.48 -3.81 -21.55
CA LYS A 238 -37.30 -4.96 -21.91
C LYS A 238 -38.08 -5.48 -20.70
N GLU A 239 -37.47 -5.55 -19.52
CA GLU A 239 -38.14 -5.85 -18.25
C GLU A 239 -39.13 -4.75 -17.89
N TYR A 240 -38.82 -3.47 -18.11
CA TYR A 240 -39.74 -2.35 -17.90
C TYR A 240 -40.93 -2.42 -18.86
N TYR A 241 -40.68 -2.72 -20.14
CA TYR A 241 -41.74 -2.86 -21.16
C TYR A 241 -42.57 -4.13 -20.93
N LEU A 242 -41.94 -5.25 -20.57
CA LEU A 242 -42.63 -6.46 -20.15
C LEU A 242 -43.40 -6.26 -18.85
N ASN A 243 -42.89 -5.45 -17.92
CA ASN A 243 -43.59 -5.08 -16.71
C ASN A 243 -44.73 -4.11 -17.01
N GLU A 244 -44.60 -3.16 -17.93
CA GLU A 244 -45.69 -2.28 -18.39
C GLU A 244 -46.76 -3.09 -19.13
N GLN A 245 -46.37 -4.07 -19.97
CA GLN A 245 -47.30 -5.00 -20.61
C GLN A 245 -47.96 -5.93 -19.59
N MET A 246 -47.20 -6.51 -18.67
CA MET A 246 -47.72 -7.27 -17.53
C MET A 246 -48.63 -6.39 -16.67
N GLN A 247 -48.31 -5.11 -16.50
CA GLN A 247 -49.07 -4.15 -15.70
C GLN A 247 -50.35 -3.76 -16.44
N ALA A 248 -50.36 -3.67 -17.76
CA ALA A 248 -51.57 -3.54 -18.57
C ALA A 248 -52.44 -4.81 -18.51
N ILE A 249 -51.82 -5.99 -18.63
CA ILE A 249 -52.45 -7.31 -18.51
C ILE A 249 -53.00 -7.54 -17.10
N GLN A 250 -52.29 -7.15 -16.04
CA GLN A 250 -52.69 -7.25 -14.63
C GLN A 250 -53.74 -6.19 -14.25
N LYS A 251 -53.75 -5.03 -14.93
CA LYS A 251 -54.84 -4.05 -14.83
C LYS A 251 -56.15 -4.60 -15.40
N GLU A 252 -56.07 -5.44 -16.43
CA GLU A 252 -57.21 -6.19 -16.98
C GLU A 252 -57.57 -7.43 -16.15
N LEU A 253 -56.61 -8.05 -15.44
CA LEU A 253 -56.80 -9.28 -14.64
C LEU A 253 -57.16 -9.07 -13.16
N GLY A 254 -57.13 -7.84 -12.63
CA GLY A 254 -57.77 -7.53 -11.34
C GLY A 254 -56.99 -7.90 -10.06
N GLU A 255 -55.65 -7.81 -10.03
CA GLU A 255 -54.81 -8.07 -8.84
C GLU A 255 -54.81 -6.94 -7.79
N ARG A 256 -56.00 -6.47 -7.34
CA ARG A 256 -56.09 -5.46 -6.26
C ARG A 256 -55.92 -6.04 -4.84
N ASP A 257 -55.91 -7.35 -4.68
CA ASP A 257 -55.94 -8.00 -3.36
C ASP A 257 -54.55 -8.32 -2.77
N GLU A 258 -53.53 -8.63 -3.57
CA GLU A 258 -52.20 -9.00 -3.04
C GLU A 258 -51.49 -7.83 -2.33
N PHE A 259 -51.57 -6.62 -2.87
CA PHE A 259 -50.94 -5.44 -2.25
C PHE A 259 -51.61 -5.04 -0.93
N LYS A 260 -52.92 -5.28 -0.79
CA LYS A 260 -53.62 -5.03 0.47
C LYS A 260 -53.18 -6.03 1.54
N ASN A 261 -52.99 -7.29 1.18
CA ASN A 261 -52.49 -8.31 2.09
C ASN A 261 -51.07 -7.99 2.56
N GLU A 262 -50.17 -7.56 1.67
CA GLU A 262 -48.80 -7.17 2.05
C GLU A 262 -48.78 -5.99 3.05
N ILE A 263 -49.62 -4.98 2.84
CA ILE A 263 -49.74 -3.85 3.78
C ILE A 263 -50.24 -4.31 5.14
N GLN A 264 -51.18 -5.26 5.18
CA GLN A 264 -51.68 -5.84 6.43
C GLN A 264 -50.58 -6.61 7.17
N GLU A 265 -49.77 -7.42 6.47
CA GLU A 265 -48.64 -8.12 7.09
C GLU A 265 -47.62 -7.15 7.72
N ILE A 266 -47.32 -6.04 7.04
CA ILE A 266 -46.42 -5.01 7.57
C ILE A 266 -47.03 -4.35 8.82
N GLU A 267 -48.34 -4.12 8.85
CA GLU A 267 -49.03 -3.59 10.05
C GLU A 267 -49.01 -4.57 11.22
N GLU A 268 -49.20 -5.86 10.98
CA GLU A 268 -49.10 -6.88 12.02
C GLU A 268 -47.70 -6.96 12.60
N LYS A 269 -46.67 -6.98 11.72
CA LYS A 269 -45.26 -6.94 12.16
C LYS A 269 -44.96 -5.68 12.97
N LEU A 270 -45.48 -4.51 12.56
CA LEU A 270 -45.31 -3.25 13.27
C LEU A 270 -45.97 -3.26 14.66
N LYS A 271 -47.12 -3.93 14.82
CA LYS A 271 -47.80 -4.07 16.13
C LYS A 271 -47.02 -5.00 17.08
N ASN A 272 -46.42 -6.06 16.55
CA ASN A 272 -45.73 -7.07 17.35
C ASN A 272 -44.27 -6.68 17.67
N LYS A 273 -43.63 -5.88 16.82
CA LYS A 273 -42.23 -5.47 17.02
C LYS A 273 -42.13 -4.31 18.01
N ARG A 274 -41.32 -4.50 19.07
CA ARG A 274 -40.93 -3.41 19.98
C ARG A 274 -39.79 -2.60 19.34
N MET A 275 -39.99 -1.30 19.22
CA MET A 275 -39.01 -0.35 18.66
C MET A 275 -39.03 0.97 19.46
N SER A 276 -38.09 1.87 19.20
CA SER A 276 -38.10 3.19 19.83
C SER A 276 -39.37 3.99 19.44
N LYS A 277 -39.74 4.99 20.25
CA LYS A 277 -40.90 5.85 19.96
C LYS A 277 -40.72 6.56 18.61
N GLU A 278 -39.51 7.02 18.34
CA GLU A 278 -39.14 7.71 17.11
C GLU A 278 -39.24 6.79 15.89
N ALA A 279 -38.63 5.60 15.94
CA ALA A 279 -38.69 4.63 14.85
C ALA A 279 -40.14 4.20 14.55
N THR A 280 -40.94 3.96 15.60
CA THR A 280 -42.36 3.60 15.47
C THR A 280 -43.15 4.69 14.76
N LEU A 281 -42.94 5.96 15.13
CA LEU A 281 -43.63 7.10 14.52
C LEU A 281 -43.21 7.29 13.05
N LYS A 282 -41.92 7.09 12.76
CA LYS A 282 -41.39 7.20 11.39
C LYS A 282 -41.93 6.11 10.48
N VAL A 283 -41.93 4.85 10.92
CA VAL A 283 -42.53 3.74 10.16
C VAL A 283 -44.02 3.95 9.92
N LYS A 284 -44.79 4.41 10.92
CA LYS A 284 -46.21 4.74 10.72
C LYS A 284 -46.44 5.82 9.65
N LYS A 285 -45.60 6.85 9.64
CA LYS A 285 -45.68 7.94 8.64
C LYS A 285 -45.36 7.43 7.24
N GLU A 286 -44.31 6.62 7.09
CA GLU A 286 -43.91 6.05 5.80
C GLU A 286 -44.90 4.98 5.31
N LEU A 287 -45.50 4.19 6.21
CA LEU A 287 -46.56 3.24 5.87
C LEU A 287 -47.84 3.94 5.37
N LYS A 288 -48.19 5.09 5.96
CA LYS A 288 -49.30 5.93 5.46
C LYS A 288 -49.00 6.45 4.04
N LYS A 289 -47.75 6.80 3.74
CA LYS A 289 -47.35 7.20 2.37
C LYS A 289 -47.44 6.01 1.41
N LEU A 290 -46.93 4.84 1.81
CA LEU A 290 -46.95 3.63 0.99
C LEU A 290 -48.38 3.24 0.56
N ARG A 291 -49.37 3.41 1.45
CA ARG A 291 -50.80 3.19 1.15
C ARG A 291 -51.36 4.08 0.03
N MET A 292 -50.84 5.30 -0.11
CA MET A 292 -51.29 6.26 -1.12
C MET A 292 -50.52 6.13 -2.44
N MET A 293 -49.43 5.35 -2.46
CA MET A 293 -48.59 5.15 -3.63
C MET A 293 -49.11 3.98 -4.47
N SER A 294 -48.82 4.03 -5.78
CA SER A 294 -49.03 2.88 -6.66
C SER A 294 -48.06 1.75 -6.27
N PRO A 295 -48.52 0.49 -6.14
CA PRO A 295 -47.69 -0.68 -5.76
C PRO A 295 -46.44 -0.89 -6.62
N MET A 296 -46.50 -0.41 -7.87
CA MET A 296 -45.47 -0.61 -8.88
C MET A 296 -44.55 0.61 -9.07
N SER A 297 -44.68 1.67 -8.26
CA SER A 297 -43.78 2.82 -8.37
C SER A 297 -42.39 2.50 -7.78
N ALA A 298 -41.34 3.07 -8.37
CA ALA A 298 -39.99 2.93 -7.85
C ALA A 298 -39.86 3.50 -6.42
N GLU A 299 -40.62 4.56 -6.11
CA GLU A 299 -40.69 5.14 -4.77
C GLU A 299 -41.35 4.19 -3.76
N ALA A 300 -42.42 3.48 -4.14
CA ALA A 300 -43.07 2.50 -3.28
C ALA A 300 -42.10 1.37 -2.91
N THR A 301 -41.28 0.89 -3.85
CA THR A 301 -40.23 -0.11 -3.58
C THR A 301 -39.18 0.42 -2.60
N VAL A 302 -38.74 1.67 -2.73
CA VAL A 302 -37.77 2.28 -1.80
C VAL A 302 -38.36 2.41 -0.39
N VAL A 303 -39.61 2.86 -0.28
CA VAL A 303 -40.31 2.99 1.00
C VAL A 303 -40.59 1.62 1.64
N ARG A 304 -41.00 0.62 0.84
CA ARG A 304 -41.19 -0.76 1.29
C ARG A 304 -39.89 -1.33 1.87
N ASN A 305 -38.79 -1.22 1.14
CA ASN A 305 -37.48 -1.68 1.60
C ASN A 305 -37.04 -0.96 2.87
N TYR A 306 -37.26 0.35 2.97
CA TYR A 306 -36.95 1.13 4.16
C TYR A 306 -37.73 0.65 5.39
N ILE A 307 -39.04 0.39 5.24
CA ILE A 307 -39.89 -0.15 6.30
C ILE A 307 -39.41 -1.56 6.70
N ASP A 308 -39.11 -2.43 5.73
CA ASP A 308 -38.60 -3.78 5.99
C ASP A 308 -37.28 -3.74 6.77
N TRP A 309 -36.35 -2.85 6.40
CA TRP A 309 -35.09 -2.67 7.12
C TRP A 309 -35.34 -2.31 8.58
N ILE A 310 -36.17 -1.30 8.87
CA ILE A 310 -36.43 -0.87 10.24
C ILE A 310 -37.09 -1.99 11.07
N ILE A 311 -38.10 -2.67 10.52
CA ILE A 311 -38.83 -3.73 11.22
C ILE A 311 -37.93 -4.96 11.47
N SER A 312 -37.05 -5.27 10.52
CA SER A 312 -36.15 -6.43 10.61
C SER A 312 -35.01 -6.26 11.63
N LEU A 313 -34.72 -5.04 12.09
CA LEU A 313 -33.62 -4.82 13.01
C LEU A 313 -33.93 -5.37 14.41
N PRO A 314 -32.93 -5.92 15.12
CA PRO A 314 -33.11 -6.45 16.47
C PRO A 314 -33.06 -5.31 17.50
N TRP A 315 -34.13 -4.54 17.65
CA TRP A 315 -34.16 -3.36 18.56
C TRP A 315 -33.98 -3.72 20.04
N TYR A 316 -34.78 -4.65 20.56
CA TYR A 316 -34.75 -5.11 21.96
C TYR A 316 -34.58 -6.63 22.06
N GLU A 317 -34.17 -7.27 20.97
CA GLU A 317 -33.96 -8.72 20.88
C GLU A 317 -32.51 -9.03 21.27
N GLU A 318 -32.29 -9.59 22.45
CA GLU A 318 -30.97 -9.83 23.03
C GLU A 318 -30.74 -11.31 23.29
N THR A 319 -29.50 -11.76 23.09
CA THR A 319 -29.05 -13.07 23.57
C THR A 319 -28.83 -13.06 25.08
N GLN A 320 -29.01 -14.20 25.74
CA GLN A 320 -28.73 -14.34 27.17
C GLN A 320 -27.22 -14.31 27.43
N ASP A 321 -26.76 -13.26 28.10
CA ASP A 321 -25.36 -13.10 28.49
C ASP A 321 -24.96 -14.12 29.55
N ARG A 322 -23.83 -14.81 29.33
CA ARG A 322 -23.17 -15.68 30.30
C ARG A 322 -21.85 -15.05 30.73
N LEU A 323 -21.88 -14.26 31.80
CA LEU A 323 -20.71 -13.54 32.32
C LEU A 323 -20.10 -14.32 33.50
N ASP A 324 -19.65 -15.55 33.24
CA ASP A 324 -18.88 -16.35 34.20
C ASP A 324 -17.41 -16.40 33.76
N VAL A 325 -16.54 -15.78 34.56
CA VAL A 325 -15.10 -15.69 34.29
C VAL A 325 -14.44 -17.07 34.32
N VAL A 326 -14.90 -18.00 35.18
CA VAL A 326 -14.34 -19.35 35.29
C VAL A 326 -14.66 -20.16 34.04
N GLU A 327 -15.91 -20.09 33.58
CA GLU A 327 -16.31 -20.74 32.33
C GLU A 327 -15.62 -20.09 31.12
N ALA A 328 -15.48 -18.76 31.12
CA ALA A 328 -14.74 -18.07 30.07
C ALA A 328 -13.26 -18.50 30.01
N GLU A 329 -12.60 -18.68 31.15
CA GLU A 329 -11.24 -19.21 31.22
C GLU A 329 -11.17 -20.63 30.64
N ARG A 330 -12.13 -21.48 30.99
CA ARG A 330 -12.23 -22.85 30.46
C ARG A 330 -12.34 -22.85 28.94
N VAL A 331 -13.28 -22.07 28.38
CA VAL A 331 -13.49 -21.97 26.93
C VAL A 331 -12.27 -21.41 26.21
N LEU A 332 -11.64 -20.36 26.74
CA LEU A 332 -10.42 -19.79 26.15
C LEU A 332 -9.24 -20.78 26.18
N ASN A 333 -9.12 -21.61 27.21
CA ASN A 333 -8.09 -22.63 27.32
C ASN A 333 -8.36 -23.88 26.48
N GLU A 334 -9.63 -24.21 26.27
CA GLU A 334 -10.07 -25.26 25.34
C GLU A 334 -9.71 -24.88 23.90
N ASP A 335 -10.09 -23.69 23.46
CA ASP A 335 -9.98 -23.25 22.06
C ASP A 335 -8.57 -22.80 21.63
N HIS A 336 -7.73 -22.38 22.58
CA HIS A 336 -6.39 -21.82 22.27
C HIS A 336 -5.30 -22.43 23.12
N TYR A 337 -4.19 -22.84 22.49
CA TYR A 337 -3.00 -23.28 23.22
C TYR A 337 -2.06 -22.10 23.53
N GLY A 338 -1.57 -22.04 24.76
CA GLY A 338 -0.68 -20.96 25.21
C GLY A 338 -1.44 -19.65 25.43
N LEU A 339 -0.87 -18.54 24.94
CA LEU A 339 -1.45 -17.19 25.01
C LEU A 339 -1.85 -16.73 26.43
N LYS A 340 -1.05 -17.09 27.45
CA LYS A 340 -1.37 -16.81 28.86
C LYS A 340 -1.69 -15.33 29.11
N ARG A 341 -0.79 -14.43 28.70
CA ARG A 341 -0.97 -12.97 28.90
C ARG A 341 -2.20 -12.40 28.18
N PRO A 342 -2.43 -12.66 26.87
CA PRO A 342 -3.68 -12.23 26.22
C PRO A 342 -4.94 -12.75 26.90
N LYS A 343 -4.97 -14.04 27.30
CA LYS A 343 -6.13 -14.63 27.98
C LYS A 343 -6.40 -13.98 29.33
N GLU A 344 -5.36 -13.77 30.14
CA GLU A 344 -5.46 -13.09 31.44
C GLU A 344 -6.07 -11.70 31.29
N ARG A 345 -5.63 -10.90 30.31
CA ARG A 345 -6.22 -9.59 30.00
C ARG A 345 -7.68 -9.65 29.56
N ILE A 346 -8.04 -10.65 28.75
CA ILE A 346 -9.45 -10.87 28.36
C ILE A 346 -10.30 -11.19 29.60
N LEU A 347 -9.79 -12.02 30.51
CA LEU A 347 -10.50 -12.38 31.76
C LEU A 347 -10.65 -11.18 32.68
N GLU A 348 -9.62 -10.34 32.82
CA GLU A 348 -9.70 -9.06 33.56
C GLU A 348 -10.79 -8.16 32.97
N TYR A 349 -10.83 -8.02 31.64
CA TYR A 349 -11.85 -7.23 30.95
C TYR A 349 -13.26 -7.76 31.21
N LEU A 350 -13.46 -9.08 31.09
CA LEU A 350 -14.77 -9.72 31.35
C LEU A 350 -15.19 -9.62 32.82
N ALA A 351 -14.23 -9.69 33.76
CA ALA A 351 -14.49 -9.52 35.18
C ALA A 351 -14.98 -8.09 35.49
N VAL A 352 -14.36 -7.07 34.88
CA VAL A 352 -14.83 -5.67 35.01
C VAL A 352 -16.23 -5.52 34.42
N GLN A 353 -16.52 -6.15 33.28
CA GLN A 353 -17.85 -6.13 32.67
C GLN A 353 -18.92 -6.80 33.56
N GLN A 354 -18.56 -7.86 34.28
CA GLN A 354 -19.47 -8.50 35.23
C GLN A 354 -19.81 -7.58 36.41
N LEU A 355 -18.85 -6.77 36.87
CA LEU A 355 -19.04 -5.80 37.96
C LEU A 355 -19.80 -4.55 37.48
N VAL A 356 -19.47 -4.05 36.30
CA VAL A 356 -20.01 -2.81 35.74
C VAL A 356 -20.94 -3.15 34.57
N LYS A 357 -22.25 -3.22 34.85
CA LYS A 357 -23.30 -3.57 33.86
C LYS A 357 -23.31 -2.70 32.57
N LYS A 358 -22.65 -1.53 32.58
CA LYS A 358 -22.41 -0.69 31.39
C LYS A 358 -20.91 -0.46 31.22
N LEU A 359 -20.34 -1.00 30.15
CA LEU A 359 -18.96 -0.76 29.76
C LEU A 359 -18.80 0.68 29.25
N LYS A 360 -18.17 1.54 30.05
CA LYS A 360 -17.55 2.79 29.58
C LYS A 360 -16.05 2.61 29.29
N GLY A 361 -15.58 1.36 29.29
CA GLY A 361 -14.18 1.01 29.16
C GLY A 361 -13.67 1.04 27.71
N PRO A 362 -12.34 1.05 27.52
CA PRO A 362 -11.72 1.02 26.20
C PRO A 362 -12.08 -0.25 25.41
N VAL A 363 -12.07 -0.16 24.09
CA VAL A 363 -12.37 -1.28 23.18
C VAL A 363 -11.15 -2.20 23.08
N LEU A 364 -11.34 -3.51 23.19
CA LEU A 364 -10.23 -4.47 23.03
C LEU A 364 -9.67 -4.44 21.60
N CYS A 365 -8.36 -4.25 21.46
CA CYS A 365 -7.67 -4.30 20.17
C CYS A 365 -6.54 -5.35 20.18
N PHE A 366 -6.73 -6.43 19.42
CA PHE A 366 -5.73 -7.49 19.28
C PHE A 366 -4.72 -7.15 18.18
N VAL A 367 -3.45 -7.02 18.54
CA VAL A 367 -2.39 -6.64 17.59
C VAL A 367 -1.29 -7.66 17.53
N GLY A 368 -0.93 -8.10 16.32
CA GLY A 368 0.14 -9.08 16.11
C GLY A 368 0.20 -9.57 14.68
N PRO A 369 1.19 -10.41 14.32
CA PRO A 369 1.36 -10.88 12.95
C PRO A 369 0.14 -11.69 12.44
N PRO A 370 0.02 -11.91 11.12
CA PRO A 370 -1.05 -12.74 10.57
C PRO A 370 -0.93 -14.19 11.06
N GLY A 371 -2.08 -14.85 11.27
CA GLY A 371 -2.12 -16.26 11.66
C GLY A 371 -1.81 -16.55 13.13
N VAL A 372 -1.83 -15.54 14.01
CA VAL A 372 -1.68 -15.75 15.47
C VAL A 372 -2.99 -16.06 16.21
N GLY A 373 -4.12 -16.14 15.52
CA GLY A 373 -5.41 -16.50 16.14
C GLY A 373 -6.22 -15.34 16.73
N LYS A 374 -6.01 -14.10 16.25
CA LYS A 374 -6.77 -12.90 16.68
C LYS A 374 -8.29 -13.08 16.51
N THR A 375 -8.71 -13.44 15.30
CA THR A 375 -10.10 -13.69 14.94
C THR A 375 -10.71 -14.85 15.72
N SER A 376 -9.92 -15.91 15.98
CA SER A 376 -10.39 -17.08 16.71
C SER A 376 -10.54 -16.79 18.22
N LEU A 377 -9.70 -15.93 18.81
CA LEU A 377 -9.89 -15.44 20.18
C LEU A 377 -11.20 -14.66 20.33
N ALA A 378 -11.50 -13.74 19.41
CA ALA A 378 -12.75 -12.99 19.43
C ALA A 378 -13.98 -13.91 19.32
N ARG A 379 -13.88 -14.97 18.52
CA ARG A 379 -14.93 -16.00 18.43
C ARG A 379 -15.10 -16.78 19.75
N SER A 380 -13.99 -17.13 20.41
CA SER A 380 -14.04 -17.78 21.73
C SER A 380 -14.63 -16.88 22.81
N ILE A 381 -14.39 -15.56 22.75
CA ILE A 381 -15.04 -14.59 23.64
C ILE A 381 -16.56 -14.58 23.42
N ALA A 382 -17.02 -14.59 22.16
CA ALA A 382 -18.44 -14.68 21.85
C ALA A 382 -19.07 -16.00 22.36
N ARG A 383 -18.37 -17.13 22.17
CA ARG A 383 -18.80 -18.45 22.69
C ARG A 383 -18.87 -18.45 24.22
N ALA A 384 -17.86 -17.91 24.90
CA ALA A 384 -17.80 -17.82 26.35
C ALA A 384 -18.91 -16.95 26.93
N THR A 385 -19.19 -15.80 26.30
CA THR A 385 -20.22 -14.85 26.74
C THR A 385 -21.64 -15.24 26.32
N GLY A 386 -21.81 -16.27 25.48
CA GLY A 386 -23.11 -16.69 24.96
C GLY A 386 -23.70 -15.76 23.90
N ARG A 387 -22.91 -14.80 23.38
CA ARG A 387 -23.35 -13.78 22.41
C ARG A 387 -23.17 -14.25 20.97
N LYS A 388 -24.00 -13.72 20.06
CA LYS A 388 -23.80 -13.94 18.61
C LYS A 388 -22.49 -13.31 18.15
N PHE A 389 -21.76 -14.00 17.27
CA PHE A 389 -20.50 -13.52 16.71
C PHE A 389 -20.71 -12.95 15.31
N VAL A 390 -20.20 -11.75 15.07
CA VAL A 390 -20.25 -11.09 13.77
C VAL A 390 -18.86 -10.58 13.42
N ARG A 391 -18.44 -10.78 12.17
CA ARG A 391 -17.15 -10.29 11.67
C ARG A 391 -17.35 -9.30 10.54
N LEU A 392 -16.77 -8.12 10.69
CA LEU A 392 -16.73 -7.06 9.70
C LEU A 392 -15.26 -6.80 9.32
N SER A 393 -14.93 -6.94 8.04
CA SER A 393 -13.60 -6.62 7.52
C SER A 393 -13.53 -5.14 7.15
N LEU A 394 -12.62 -4.41 7.78
CA LEU A 394 -12.32 -3.00 7.49
C LEU A 394 -11.16 -2.83 6.49
N GLY A 395 -10.44 -3.91 6.18
CA GLY A 395 -9.39 -3.90 5.18
C GLY A 395 -9.90 -3.44 3.81
N GLY A 396 -9.32 -2.35 3.31
CA GLY A 396 -9.69 -1.77 2.02
C GLY A 396 -10.93 -0.87 2.03
N VAL A 397 -11.52 -0.60 3.21
CA VAL A 397 -12.58 0.41 3.34
C VAL A 397 -11.96 1.79 3.13
N ARG A 398 -12.56 2.56 2.22
CA ARG A 398 -12.09 3.91 1.85
C ARG A 398 -13.14 5.00 2.01
N ASP A 399 -14.39 4.61 2.17
CA ASP A 399 -15.53 5.52 2.22
C ASP A 399 -16.30 5.32 3.52
N GLU A 400 -16.62 6.42 4.17
CA GLU A 400 -17.47 6.49 5.35
C GLU A 400 -18.87 5.90 5.09
N ALA A 401 -19.38 6.00 3.85
CA ALA A 401 -20.67 5.43 3.47
C ALA A 401 -20.72 3.90 3.63
N GLU A 402 -19.58 3.20 3.66
CA GLU A 402 -19.57 1.77 3.98
C GLU A 402 -19.93 1.48 5.44
N ILE A 403 -19.69 2.43 6.35
CA ILE A 403 -19.97 2.32 7.79
C ILE A 403 -21.35 2.92 8.10
N ARG A 404 -21.63 4.16 7.66
CA ARG A 404 -22.89 4.90 7.93
C ARG A 404 -23.99 4.72 6.88
N GLY A 405 -23.71 4.06 5.76
CA GLY A 405 -24.68 3.89 4.68
C GLY A 405 -24.83 5.10 3.75
N HIS A 406 -25.66 4.94 2.72
CA HIS A 406 -25.99 6.00 1.77
C HIS A 406 -27.31 6.68 2.14
N ARG A 407 -27.43 7.97 1.84
CA ARG A 407 -28.71 8.68 1.96
C ARG A 407 -29.77 8.01 1.08
N ARG A 408 -30.98 7.85 1.63
CA ARG A 408 -32.12 7.20 0.97
C ARG A 408 -32.52 7.81 -0.39
N THR A 409 -32.11 9.04 -0.67
CA THR A 409 -32.40 9.76 -1.92
C THR A 409 -31.78 9.12 -3.17
N TYR A 410 -30.80 8.22 -3.03
CA TYR A 410 -30.16 7.56 -4.15
C TYR A 410 -30.87 6.25 -4.53
N ILE A 411 -31.12 6.05 -5.83
CA ILE A 411 -31.62 4.77 -6.36
C ILE A 411 -30.57 3.70 -6.08
N GLY A 412 -30.93 2.70 -5.28
CA GLY A 412 -30.00 1.64 -4.82
C GLY A 412 -29.25 1.97 -3.52
N ALA A 413 -29.68 2.99 -2.76
CA ALA A 413 -29.14 3.26 -1.44
C ALA A 413 -29.28 2.05 -0.51
N MET A 414 -28.24 1.78 0.27
CA MET A 414 -28.17 0.68 1.22
C MET A 414 -27.74 1.21 2.59
N PRO A 415 -28.21 0.60 3.70
CA PRO A 415 -27.67 0.87 5.03
C PRO A 415 -26.19 0.54 5.13
N GLY A 416 -25.51 1.11 6.12
CA GLY A 416 -24.12 0.81 6.40
C GLY A 416 -23.89 -0.66 6.76
N LYS A 417 -22.67 -1.15 6.58
CA LYS A 417 -22.33 -2.56 6.85
C LYS A 417 -22.57 -2.95 8.31
N LEU A 418 -22.53 -2.01 9.26
CA LEU A 418 -22.87 -2.25 10.66
C LEU A 418 -24.34 -2.67 10.83
N ILE A 419 -25.27 -1.86 10.31
CA ILE A 419 -26.71 -2.13 10.34
C ILE A 419 -27.04 -3.43 9.59
N GLN A 420 -26.44 -3.65 8.42
CA GLN A 420 -26.60 -4.90 7.68
C GLN A 420 -26.15 -6.13 8.49
N SER A 421 -25.06 -5.98 9.24
CA SER A 421 -24.48 -7.04 10.06
C SER A 421 -25.32 -7.31 11.31
N LEU A 422 -25.93 -6.28 11.91
CA LEU A 422 -26.90 -6.42 13.00
C LEU A 422 -28.16 -7.16 12.56
N LYS A 423 -28.74 -6.81 11.40
CA LYS A 423 -29.87 -7.55 10.82
C LYS A 423 -29.54 -9.04 10.65
N LYS A 424 -28.33 -9.37 10.18
CA LYS A 424 -27.87 -10.77 10.02
C LYS A 424 -27.63 -11.48 11.36
N ALA A 425 -27.19 -10.76 12.38
CA ALA A 425 -26.96 -11.32 13.71
C ALA A 425 -28.27 -11.70 14.41
N GLY A 426 -29.34 -10.93 14.15
CA GLY A 426 -30.66 -11.11 14.77
C GLY A 426 -30.65 -10.85 16.27
N SER A 427 -29.69 -10.06 16.77
CA SER A 427 -29.59 -9.69 18.18
C SER A 427 -28.94 -8.32 18.38
N ASN A 428 -29.29 -7.61 19.45
CA ASN A 428 -28.79 -6.27 19.79
C ASN A 428 -27.54 -6.24 20.68
N ASN A 429 -27.13 -7.37 21.25
CA ASN A 429 -25.89 -7.50 22.05
C ASN A 429 -24.82 -8.43 21.44
N PRO A 430 -24.59 -8.47 20.12
CA PRO A 430 -23.57 -9.33 19.53
C PRO A 430 -22.15 -8.87 19.86
N VAL A 431 -21.19 -9.77 19.68
CA VAL A 431 -19.76 -9.45 19.62
C VAL A 431 -19.41 -9.11 18.17
N PHE A 432 -19.02 -7.87 17.92
CA PHE A 432 -18.53 -7.38 16.63
C PHE A 432 -17.02 -7.42 16.57
N LEU A 433 -16.48 -8.24 15.67
CA LEU A 433 -15.07 -8.21 15.33
C LEU A 433 -14.83 -7.28 14.13
N LEU A 434 -14.18 -6.15 14.39
CA LEU A 434 -13.67 -5.21 13.39
C LEU A 434 -12.26 -5.64 12.97
N ASP A 435 -12.17 -6.36 11.86
CA ASP A 435 -10.96 -7.03 11.39
C ASP A 435 -10.13 -6.09 10.48
N GLU A 436 -8.81 -6.08 10.66
CA GLU A 436 -7.85 -5.29 9.83
C GLU A 436 -8.07 -3.76 9.86
N ILE A 437 -8.24 -3.20 11.06
CA ILE A 437 -8.40 -1.74 11.24
C ILE A 437 -7.16 -0.93 10.80
N ASP A 438 -5.99 -1.58 10.77
CA ASP A 438 -4.71 -1.02 10.30
C ASP A 438 -4.61 -0.87 8.77
N LYS A 439 -5.59 -1.39 8.01
CA LYS A 439 -5.62 -1.36 6.55
C LYS A 439 -6.70 -0.44 5.97
N MET A 440 -7.25 0.45 6.80
CA MET A 440 -8.12 1.50 6.32
C MET A 440 -7.31 2.57 5.62
N SER A 441 -7.85 3.15 4.54
CA SER A 441 -7.21 4.23 3.81
C SER A 441 -8.15 5.40 3.68
N THR A 442 -7.63 6.61 3.85
CA THR A 442 -8.37 7.85 3.61
C THR A 442 -8.37 8.16 2.11
N ASP A 443 -9.57 8.28 1.53
CA ASP A 443 -9.76 8.84 0.19
C ASP A 443 -10.31 10.28 0.29
N PHE A 444 -10.31 11.01 -0.83
CA PHE A 444 -10.82 12.40 -0.92
C PHE A 444 -12.31 12.56 -0.52
N ARG A 445 -13.07 11.46 -0.40
CA ARG A 445 -14.53 11.46 -0.14
C ARG A 445 -14.92 11.45 1.35
N GLY A 446 -13.99 11.19 2.26
CA GLY A 446 -14.26 11.15 3.69
C GLY A 446 -13.25 10.30 4.47
N ASP A 447 -13.22 10.46 5.79
CA ASP A 447 -12.38 9.66 6.68
C ASP A 447 -13.23 8.57 7.36
N PRO A 448 -13.09 7.28 6.99
CA PRO A 448 -13.83 6.20 7.64
C PRO A 448 -13.52 6.08 9.14
N SER A 449 -12.38 6.61 9.58
CA SER A 449 -11.99 6.63 10.99
C SER A 449 -12.95 7.47 11.84
N ALA A 450 -13.49 8.57 11.28
CA ALA A 450 -14.45 9.42 11.97
C ALA A 450 -15.78 8.70 12.25
N ALA A 451 -16.25 7.90 11.29
CA ALA A 451 -17.44 7.07 11.48
C ALA A 451 -17.22 5.97 12.52
N LEU A 452 -16.02 5.38 12.56
CA LEU A 452 -15.68 4.38 13.56
C LEU A 452 -15.51 4.98 14.96
N LEU A 453 -15.08 6.24 15.09
CA LEU A 453 -15.01 6.91 16.38
C LEU A 453 -16.39 7.02 17.02
N GLU A 454 -17.42 7.42 16.26
CA GLU A 454 -18.80 7.48 16.77
C GLU A 454 -19.31 6.10 17.23
N VAL A 455 -18.96 5.04 16.50
CA VAL A 455 -19.38 3.67 16.81
C VAL A 455 -18.67 3.11 18.04
N LEU A 456 -17.39 3.45 18.21
CA LEU A 456 -16.53 2.91 19.27
C LEU A 456 -16.54 3.76 20.55
N ASP A 457 -16.98 5.02 20.48
CA ASP A 457 -17.08 5.90 21.64
C ASP A 457 -18.33 5.54 22.47
N PRO A 458 -18.18 5.09 23.74
CA PRO A 458 -19.30 4.78 24.61
C PRO A 458 -20.24 5.97 24.89
N GLU A 459 -19.75 7.21 24.71
CA GLU A 459 -20.57 8.41 24.89
C GLU A 459 -21.37 8.79 23.64
N GLN A 460 -21.09 8.20 22.47
CA GLN A 460 -21.81 8.49 21.22
C GLN A 460 -22.59 7.29 20.67
N ASN A 461 -22.12 6.07 20.91
CA ASN A 461 -22.65 4.86 20.28
C ASN A 461 -24.12 4.53 20.63
N HIS A 462 -24.70 5.16 21.66
CA HIS A 462 -26.11 5.02 22.03
C HIS A 462 -27.06 5.73 21.05
N ASN A 463 -26.56 6.72 20.30
CA ASN A 463 -27.29 7.48 19.29
C ASN A 463 -26.59 7.38 17.93
N PHE A 464 -26.14 6.19 17.52
CA PHE A 464 -25.47 6.03 16.23
C PHE A 464 -26.45 6.33 15.09
N ASN A 465 -26.09 7.27 14.22
CA ASN A 465 -26.95 7.70 13.12
C ASN A 465 -26.48 7.12 11.77
N ASP A 466 -27.29 6.23 11.19
CA ASP A 466 -27.07 5.70 9.85
C ASP A 466 -27.81 6.57 8.81
N HIS A 467 -27.11 7.01 7.76
CA HIS A 467 -27.64 7.91 6.73
C HIS A 467 -28.80 7.34 5.94
N TYR A 468 -28.92 6.01 5.85
CA TYR A 468 -30.03 5.35 5.17
C TYR A 468 -31.26 5.30 6.09
N LEU A 469 -31.06 4.92 7.36
CA LEU A 469 -32.13 4.84 8.35
C LEU A 469 -32.67 6.21 8.74
N ASP A 470 -31.80 7.23 8.81
CA ASP A 470 -32.12 8.58 9.29
C ASP A 470 -32.78 8.52 10.69
N LEU A 471 -32.28 7.62 11.54
CA LEU A 471 -32.75 7.30 12.88
C LEU A 471 -31.55 6.95 13.76
N ASP A 472 -31.64 7.30 15.03
CA ASP A 472 -30.65 6.91 16.03
C ASP A 472 -30.87 5.44 16.44
N TYR A 473 -29.79 4.67 16.41
CA TYR A 473 -29.77 3.27 16.80
C TYR A 473 -28.77 3.04 17.94
N ASP A 474 -29.22 2.36 19.00
CA ASP A 474 -28.43 2.14 20.21
C ASP A 474 -27.48 0.94 20.05
N LEU A 475 -26.18 1.23 19.91
CA LEU A 475 -25.11 0.24 19.84
C LEU A 475 -24.41 0.00 21.19
N SER A 476 -24.88 0.60 22.29
CA SER A 476 -24.20 0.55 23.59
C SER A 476 -24.06 -0.85 24.19
N LYS A 477 -24.89 -1.81 23.76
CA LYS A 477 -24.85 -3.21 24.19
C LYS A 477 -23.95 -4.10 23.33
N VAL A 478 -23.54 -3.61 22.17
CA VAL A 478 -22.65 -4.32 21.24
C VAL A 478 -21.24 -4.34 21.83
N MET A 479 -20.63 -5.53 21.87
CA MET A 479 -19.23 -5.66 22.29
C MET A 479 -18.33 -5.57 21.06
N PHE A 480 -17.62 -4.47 20.92
CA PHE A 480 -16.65 -4.28 19.84
C PHE A 480 -15.29 -4.89 20.22
N ILE A 481 -14.67 -5.56 19.26
CA ILE A 481 -13.30 -6.08 19.34
C ILE A 481 -12.61 -5.73 18.03
N CYS A 482 -11.45 -5.08 18.09
CA CYS A 482 -10.67 -4.72 16.91
C CYS A 482 -9.51 -5.71 16.72
N THR A 483 -9.09 -5.91 15.47
CA THR A 483 -7.81 -6.57 15.15
C THR A 483 -6.95 -5.69 14.25
N ALA A 484 -5.64 -5.75 14.47
CA ALA A 484 -4.65 -5.13 13.60
C ALA A 484 -3.42 -6.05 13.44
N ASN A 485 -2.64 -5.82 12.39
CA ASN A 485 -1.32 -6.44 12.26
C ASN A 485 -0.24 -5.57 12.87
N THR A 486 -0.30 -4.25 12.63
CA THR A 486 0.64 -3.27 13.17
C THR A 486 -0.10 -2.14 13.90
N MET A 487 0.53 -1.58 14.93
CA MET A 487 -0.02 -0.41 15.66
C MET A 487 0.15 0.89 14.89
N HIS A 488 1.25 1.03 14.15
CA HIS A 488 1.67 2.30 13.55
C HIS A 488 0.67 2.87 12.53
N ASN A 489 -0.11 2.01 11.89
CA ASN A 489 -1.06 2.41 10.85
C ASN A 489 -2.45 2.75 11.40
N ILE A 490 -2.70 2.55 12.70
CA ILE A 490 -3.99 2.87 13.31
C ILE A 490 -4.03 4.39 13.59
N PRO A 491 -5.10 5.11 13.23
CA PRO A 491 -5.23 6.53 13.57
C PRO A 491 -5.14 6.79 15.08
N GLY A 492 -4.37 7.81 15.48
CA GLY A 492 -4.17 8.18 16.89
C GLY A 492 -5.45 8.31 17.72
N PRO A 493 -6.51 9.03 17.25
CA PRO A 493 -7.77 9.15 17.97
C PRO A 493 -8.44 7.81 18.29
N LEU A 494 -8.30 6.81 17.42
CA LEU A 494 -8.82 5.46 17.64
C LEU A 494 -7.97 4.69 18.66
N GLN A 495 -6.63 4.85 18.62
CA GLN A 495 -5.73 4.20 19.57
C GLN A 495 -6.04 4.61 21.01
N ASP A 496 -6.37 5.89 21.26
CA ASP A 496 -6.69 6.41 22.59
C ASP A 496 -7.98 5.81 23.19
N ARG A 497 -8.82 5.21 22.35
CA ARG A 497 -10.07 4.53 22.75
C ARG A 497 -9.91 3.01 22.84
N MET A 498 -8.71 2.49 22.60
CA MET A 498 -8.44 1.06 22.52
C MET A 498 -7.52 0.56 23.64
N GLU A 499 -7.84 -0.61 24.17
CA GLU A 499 -6.93 -1.38 25.00
C GLU A 499 -6.16 -2.37 24.12
N VAL A 500 -4.87 -2.09 23.92
CA VAL A 500 -4.03 -2.83 22.99
C VAL A 500 -3.45 -4.09 23.64
N ILE A 501 -3.91 -5.25 23.18
CA ILE A 501 -3.40 -6.56 23.59
C ILE A 501 -2.49 -7.10 22.48
N ARG A 502 -1.18 -7.09 22.74
CA ARG A 502 -0.17 -7.61 21.80
C ARG A 502 -0.09 -9.14 21.85
N ILE A 503 -0.35 -9.77 20.71
CA ILE A 503 -0.24 -11.23 20.51
C ILE A 503 1.02 -11.50 19.69
N ALA A 504 2.04 -12.03 20.37
CA ALA A 504 3.29 -12.41 19.73
C ALA A 504 3.14 -13.67 18.86
N GLY A 505 4.14 -13.92 18.01
CA GLY A 505 4.27 -15.17 17.27
C GLY A 505 4.48 -16.40 18.17
N TYR A 506 4.34 -17.58 17.56
CA TYR A 506 4.48 -18.87 18.24
C TYR A 506 5.89 -19.45 18.12
N THR A 507 6.37 -20.05 19.21
CA THR A 507 7.57 -20.88 19.22
C THR A 507 7.33 -22.22 18.53
N GLU A 508 8.39 -22.94 18.13
CA GLU A 508 8.25 -24.26 17.49
C GLU A 508 7.43 -25.26 18.34
N PRO A 509 7.69 -25.44 19.65
CA PRO A 509 6.87 -26.34 20.47
C PRO A 509 5.41 -25.89 20.54
N GLU A 510 5.13 -24.58 20.56
CA GLU A 510 3.76 -24.07 20.52
C GLU A 510 3.09 -24.38 19.18
N LYS A 511 3.76 -24.14 18.06
CA LYS A 511 3.23 -24.48 16.73
C LYS A 511 2.94 -25.97 16.58
N LEU A 512 3.80 -26.83 17.10
CA LEU A 512 3.59 -28.29 17.09
C LEU A 512 2.31 -28.67 17.86
N ASN A 513 2.12 -28.10 19.05
CA ASN A 513 0.93 -28.36 19.87
C ASN A 513 -0.35 -27.78 19.23
N ILE A 514 -0.27 -26.58 18.65
CA ILE A 514 -1.38 -25.95 17.93
C ILE A 514 -1.77 -26.78 16.71
N ALA A 515 -0.79 -27.23 15.93
CA ALA A 515 -1.03 -28.08 14.77
C ALA A 515 -1.77 -29.36 15.19
N ARG A 516 -1.26 -30.04 16.21
CA ARG A 516 -1.83 -31.32 16.66
C ARG A 516 -3.23 -31.18 17.26
N ARG A 517 -3.46 -30.18 18.11
CA ARG A 517 -4.74 -30.02 18.84
C ARG A 517 -5.84 -29.40 18.00
N TYR A 518 -5.50 -28.50 17.07
CA TYR A 518 -6.49 -27.68 16.38
C TYR A 518 -6.42 -27.77 14.86
N LEU A 519 -5.23 -27.66 14.26
CA LEU A 519 -5.14 -27.60 12.79
C LEU A 519 -5.41 -28.97 12.15
N LEU A 520 -4.89 -30.07 12.72
CA LEU A 520 -5.11 -31.41 12.18
C LEU A 520 -6.60 -31.79 12.19
N PRO A 521 -7.35 -31.70 13.32
CA PRO A 521 -8.78 -32.02 13.31
C PRO A 521 -9.57 -31.12 12.35
N LYS A 522 -9.28 -29.81 12.36
CA LYS A 522 -9.96 -28.83 11.52
C LYS A 522 -9.76 -29.10 10.03
N GLU A 523 -8.52 -29.34 9.60
CA GLU A 523 -8.22 -29.63 8.19
C GLU A 523 -8.72 -31.02 7.79
N GLN A 524 -8.73 -31.99 8.70
CA GLN A 524 -9.31 -33.30 8.44
C GLN A 524 -10.81 -33.21 8.12
N GLU A 525 -11.56 -32.44 8.91
CA GLU A 525 -12.97 -32.17 8.68
C GLU A 525 -13.19 -31.38 7.38
N ALA A 526 -12.45 -30.29 7.19
CA ALA A 526 -12.59 -29.41 6.03
C ALA A 526 -12.31 -30.10 4.69
N ASN A 527 -11.46 -31.13 4.68
CA ASN A 527 -11.12 -31.92 3.49
C ASN A 527 -11.94 -33.22 3.37
N GLY A 528 -12.94 -33.46 4.22
CA GLY A 528 -13.88 -34.58 4.11
C GLY A 528 -13.25 -35.95 4.37
N VAL A 529 -12.21 -36.01 5.20
CA VAL A 529 -11.45 -37.24 5.51
C VAL A 529 -11.53 -37.63 6.99
N SER A 530 -12.61 -37.23 7.66
CA SER A 530 -12.90 -37.54 9.06
C SER A 530 -13.01 -39.03 9.34
N ASP A 531 -13.55 -39.81 8.40
CA ASP A 531 -13.74 -41.26 8.54
C ASP A 531 -12.43 -42.07 8.40
N LEU A 532 -11.31 -41.40 8.09
CA LEU A 532 -10.02 -42.05 7.89
C LEU A 532 -9.13 -41.87 9.11
N LYS A 533 -8.44 -42.95 9.48
CA LYS A 533 -7.41 -42.89 10.51
C LYS A 533 -6.10 -42.37 9.91
N ILE A 534 -5.86 -41.08 10.09
CA ILE A 534 -4.66 -40.39 9.62
C ILE A 534 -3.87 -39.92 10.83
N ASP A 535 -2.65 -40.44 11.01
CA ASP A 535 -1.78 -40.06 12.12
C ASP A 535 -0.54 -39.32 11.64
N PHE A 536 -0.29 -38.14 12.21
CA PHE A 536 0.88 -37.32 11.90
C PHE A 536 1.96 -37.52 12.97
N THR A 537 3.09 -38.04 12.53
CA THR A 537 4.28 -38.12 13.37
C THR A 537 4.79 -36.72 13.75
N ASN A 538 5.41 -36.60 14.93
CA ASN A 538 6.02 -35.34 15.36
C ASN A 538 7.09 -34.85 14.38
N GLU A 539 7.84 -35.77 13.76
CA GLU A 539 8.85 -35.45 12.76
C GLU A 539 8.25 -34.92 11.46
N ALA A 540 7.09 -35.44 11.02
CA ALA A 540 6.38 -34.90 9.87
C ALA A 540 5.96 -33.45 10.10
N LEU A 541 5.33 -33.16 11.25
CA LEU A 541 4.92 -31.80 11.59
C LEU A 541 6.11 -30.85 11.72
N ARG A 542 7.20 -31.28 12.39
CA ARG A 542 8.45 -30.50 12.45
C ARG A 542 9.01 -30.25 11.04
N THR A 543 8.98 -31.24 10.17
CA THR A 543 9.43 -31.10 8.78
C THR A 543 8.62 -30.03 8.05
N ILE A 544 7.28 -30.02 8.20
CA ILE A 544 6.42 -28.98 7.62
C ILE A 544 6.81 -27.60 8.18
N ILE A 545 6.90 -27.47 9.51
CA ILE A 545 7.23 -26.23 10.19
C ILE A 545 8.60 -25.69 9.73
N HIS A 546 9.63 -26.53 9.67
CA HIS A 546 11.01 -26.11 9.38
C HIS A 546 11.31 -25.92 7.89
N ARG A 547 10.71 -26.72 7.01
CA ARG A 547 11.10 -26.79 5.59
C ARG A 547 10.07 -26.22 4.61
N TYR A 548 8.82 -26.06 5.04
CA TYR A 548 7.72 -25.62 4.18
C TYR A 548 7.03 -24.34 4.67
N THR A 549 7.36 -23.84 5.87
CA THR A 549 6.84 -22.58 6.40
C THR A 549 7.95 -21.62 6.84
N ARG A 550 7.77 -20.31 6.63
CA ARG A 550 8.62 -19.22 7.16
C ARG A 550 7.70 -18.09 7.62
N GLU A 551 7.18 -18.19 8.84
CA GLU A 551 6.23 -17.22 9.42
C GLU A 551 6.27 -17.24 10.96
N SER A 552 5.69 -16.24 11.60
CA SER A 552 5.48 -16.20 13.07
C SER A 552 4.17 -16.85 13.54
N GLY A 553 3.12 -16.80 12.71
CA GLY A 553 1.82 -17.44 12.97
C GLY A 553 1.79 -18.91 12.55
N VAL A 554 0.58 -19.43 12.32
CA VAL A 554 0.33 -20.79 11.83
C VAL A 554 -0.50 -20.84 10.54
N ARG A 555 -0.66 -19.72 9.81
CA ARG A 555 -1.51 -19.64 8.61
C ARG A 555 -0.93 -20.46 7.45
N SER A 556 0.37 -20.33 7.19
CA SER A 556 1.05 -21.15 6.19
C SER A 556 1.12 -22.60 6.65
N LEU A 557 1.33 -22.84 7.95
CA LEU A 557 1.30 -24.20 8.51
C LEU A 557 -0.04 -24.90 8.27
N GLU A 558 -1.15 -24.23 8.55
CA GLU A 558 -2.52 -24.71 8.24
C GLU A 558 -2.67 -25.01 6.75
N ARG A 559 -2.22 -24.11 5.88
CA ARG A 559 -2.28 -24.29 4.42
C ARG A 559 -1.50 -25.51 3.93
N GLU A 560 -0.29 -25.73 4.43
CA GLU A 560 0.55 -26.87 4.04
C GLU A 560 -0.01 -28.18 4.62
N VAL A 561 -0.53 -28.18 5.84
CA VAL A 561 -1.26 -29.32 6.43
C VAL A 561 -2.50 -29.67 5.61
N GLY A 562 -3.33 -28.69 5.24
CA GLY A 562 -4.46 -28.90 4.32
C GLY A 562 -4.01 -29.38 2.94
N GLY A 563 -2.84 -28.92 2.47
CA GLY A 563 -2.18 -29.45 1.27
C GLY A 563 -1.90 -30.95 1.35
N VAL A 564 -1.39 -31.43 2.48
CA VAL A 564 -1.17 -32.85 2.75
C VAL A 564 -2.50 -33.61 2.77
N TYR A 565 -3.51 -33.12 3.49
CA TYR A 565 -4.83 -33.77 3.52
C TYR A 565 -5.49 -33.85 2.15
N ARG A 566 -5.41 -32.81 1.31
CA ARG A 566 -5.91 -32.86 -0.08
C ARG A 566 -5.23 -33.94 -0.92
N LYS A 567 -3.91 -34.14 -0.74
CA LYS A 567 -3.18 -35.21 -1.44
C LYS A 567 -3.59 -36.59 -0.93
N ILE A 568 -3.79 -36.74 0.38
CA ILE A 568 -4.32 -37.96 0.99
C ILE A 568 -5.72 -38.28 0.44
N ALA A 569 -6.63 -37.31 0.42
CA ALA A 569 -7.98 -37.48 -0.11
C ALA A 569 -7.95 -37.97 -1.58
N ARG A 570 -7.08 -37.37 -2.41
CA ARG A 570 -6.87 -37.82 -3.79
C ARG A 570 -6.31 -39.23 -3.88
N ASP A 571 -5.35 -39.60 -3.04
CA ASP A 571 -4.74 -40.93 -3.04
C ASP A 571 -5.72 -42.02 -2.58
N VAL A 572 -6.61 -41.69 -1.64
CA VAL A 572 -7.67 -42.59 -1.15
C VAL A 572 -8.72 -42.83 -2.23
N LEU A 573 -9.13 -41.79 -2.97
CA LEU A 573 -10.04 -41.95 -4.11
C LEU A 573 -9.46 -42.85 -5.20
N LYS A 574 -8.13 -42.86 -5.37
CA LYS A 574 -7.46 -43.70 -6.37
C LYS A 574 -7.22 -45.13 -5.91
N ASN A 575 -6.83 -45.33 -4.65
CA ASN A 575 -6.28 -46.60 -4.16
C ASN A 575 -7.13 -47.26 -3.06
N GLY A 576 -8.31 -46.70 -2.74
CA GLY A 576 -9.18 -47.18 -1.66
C GLY A 576 -8.84 -46.62 -0.27
N LYS A 577 -9.76 -46.81 0.68
CA LYS A 577 -9.60 -46.40 2.09
C LYS A 577 -8.53 -47.27 2.76
N ARG A 578 -7.57 -46.64 3.44
CA ARG A 578 -6.55 -47.30 4.27
C ARG A 578 -6.09 -46.38 5.39
N ASP A 579 -5.51 -46.96 6.43
CA ASP A 579 -4.83 -46.22 7.49
C ASP A 579 -3.55 -45.58 6.92
N ILE A 580 -3.35 -44.29 7.20
CA ILE A 580 -2.22 -43.52 6.64
C ILE A 580 -1.44 -42.89 7.79
N ALA A 581 -0.22 -43.38 7.99
CA ALA A 581 0.76 -42.72 8.84
C ALA A 581 1.57 -41.70 8.02
N VAL A 582 1.49 -40.43 8.39
CA VAL A 582 2.23 -39.36 7.74
C VAL A 582 3.58 -39.18 8.42
N ASP A 583 4.61 -39.65 7.74
CA ASP A 583 6.02 -39.51 8.12
C ASP A 583 6.73 -38.41 7.31
N ARG A 584 8.00 -38.17 7.63
CA ARG A 584 8.84 -37.18 6.93
C ARG A 584 8.97 -37.45 5.42
N LYS A 585 8.99 -38.72 5.00
CA LYS A 585 9.13 -39.10 3.58
C LYS A 585 7.85 -38.79 2.81
N LEU A 586 6.70 -39.09 3.41
CA LEU A 586 5.39 -38.85 2.81
C LEU A 586 5.11 -37.34 2.67
N VAL A 587 5.51 -36.53 3.66
CA VAL A 587 5.44 -35.06 3.55
C VAL A 587 6.23 -34.57 2.34
N MET A 588 7.47 -35.04 2.15
CA MET A 588 8.29 -34.65 1.00
C MET A 588 7.70 -35.14 -0.34
N LYS A 589 7.08 -36.32 -0.36
CA LYS A 589 6.36 -36.83 -1.54
C LYS A 589 5.17 -35.95 -1.91
N TYR A 590 4.40 -35.48 -0.92
CA TYR A 590 3.17 -34.72 -1.15
C TYR A 590 3.36 -33.23 -1.37
N LEU A 591 4.26 -32.60 -0.62
CA LEU A 591 4.55 -31.16 -0.72
C LEU A 591 5.68 -30.85 -1.70
N GLY A 592 6.38 -31.87 -2.20
CA GLY A 592 7.51 -31.72 -3.12
C GLY A 592 8.80 -31.34 -2.41
N THR A 593 9.73 -30.72 -3.14
CA THR A 593 11.04 -30.34 -2.59
C THR A 593 10.91 -29.30 -1.46
N PRO A 594 11.75 -29.39 -0.40
CA PRO A 594 11.82 -28.38 0.66
C PRO A 594 11.96 -26.96 0.10
N ARG A 595 11.10 -26.04 0.54
CA ARG A 595 11.12 -24.63 0.11
C ARG A 595 12.12 -23.79 0.89
N PHE A 596 12.32 -24.13 2.16
CA PHE A 596 13.19 -23.40 3.07
C PHE A 596 14.30 -24.29 3.63
N ARG A 597 15.48 -23.70 3.83
CA ARG A 597 16.58 -24.32 4.56
C ARG A 597 16.47 -23.94 6.04
N TYR A 598 16.51 -24.93 6.92
CA TYR A 598 16.52 -24.72 8.37
C TYR A 598 17.96 -24.74 8.90
N GLY A 599 18.30 -23.85 9.83
CA GLY A 599 19.63 -23.77 10.43
C GLY A 599 20.67 -23.02 9.59
N MET A 600 20.33 -21.82 9.09
CA MET A 600 21.31 -20.90 8.46
C MET A 600 22.17 -20.20 9.52
N ALA A 601 22.81 -20.94 10.42
CA ALA A 601 24.04 -20.44 11.03
C ALA A 601 25.16 -20.71 10.03
N GLU A 602 26.10 -19.77 9.89
CA GLU A 602 27.28 -19.98 9.06
C GLU A 602 27.97 -21.28 9.49
N ARG A 603 28.47 -22.04 8.52
CA ARG A 603 29.10 -23.33 8.81
C ARG A 603 30.44 -23.18 9.50
N GLU A 604 31.13 -22.07 9.32
CA GLU A 604 32.49 -21.79 9.79
C GLU A 604 32.60 -20.31 10.19
N ASP A 605 33.58 -19.99 11.05
CA ASP A 605 33.88 -18.61 11.43
C ASP A 605 34.52 -17.89 10.23
N GLN A 606 34.08 -16.68 9.94
CA GLN A 606 34.47 -15.96 8.71
C GLN A 606 34.87 -14.51 8.99
N VAL A 607 35.74 -13.97 8.12
CA VAL A 607 36.17 -12.57 8.17
C VAL A 607 35.15 -11.70 7.46
N GLY A 608 34.72 -10.61 8.11
CA GLY A 608 33.81 -9.62 7.53
C GLY A 608 32.35 -10.08 7.46
N ILE A 609 32.01 -11.28 7.95
CA ILE A 609 30.64 -11.81 7.96
C ILE A 609 30.13 -11.87 9.39
N VAL A 610 29.00 -11.20 9.67
CA VAL A 610 28.43 -11.11 11.01
C VAL A 610 26.94 -11.40 11.01
N THR A 611 26.51 -12.22 11.96
CA THR A 611 25.09 -12.53 12.18
C THR A 611 24.43 -11.45 13.05
N GLY A 612 23.53 -10.67 12.44
CA GLY A 612 22.67 -9.70 13.10
C GLY A 612 21.25 -10.23 13.32
N LEU A 613 20.52 -9.63 14.26
CA LEU A 613 19.10 -9.90 14.50
C LEU A 613 18.24 -8.71 14.08
N ALA A 614 17.27 -8.99 13.21
CA ALA A 614 16.30 -8.03 12.74
C ALA A 614 14.89 -8.36 13.24
N TRP A 615 14.06 -7.33 13.24
CA TRP A 615 12.64 -7.46 13.45
C TRP A 615 11.92 -7.00 12.18
N THR A 616 11.08 -7.88 11.64
CA THR A 616 10.19 -7.58 10.53
C THR A 616 8.74 -7.75 10.99
N GLU A 617 7.79 -7.31 10.18
CA GLU A 617 6.35 -7.52 10.45
C GLU A 617 5.98 -9.01 10.51
N LEU A 618 6.78 -9.87 9.85
CA LEU A 618 6.64 -11.32 9.89
C LEU A 618 7.28 -11.95 11.13
N GLY A 619 7.96 -11.16 11.97
CA GLY A 619 8.61 -11.53 13.22
C GLY A 619 10.12 -11.33 13.22
N GLY A 620 10.80 -12.02 14.14
CA GLY A 620 12.26 -11.95 14.24
C GLY A 620 12.95 -12.74 13.13
N GLU A 621 14.02 -12.17 12.59
CA GLU A 621 14.82 -12.74 11.50
C GLU A 621 16.31 -12.57 11.77
N ILE A 622 17.12 -13.44 11.18
CA ILE A 622 18.57 -13.30 11.16
C ILE A 622 18.97 -12.64 9.85
N LEU A 623 19.84 -11.64 9.96
CA LEU A 623 20.46 -10.99 8.83
C LEU A 623 21.96 -11.22 8.87
N THR A 624 22.51 -11.67 7.75
CA THR A 624 23.96 -11.67 7.58
C THR A 624 24.40 -10.29 7.10
N THR A 625 25.41 -9.72 7.74
CA THR A 625 26.08 -8.49 7.30
C THR A 625 27.45 -8.87 6.78
N GLU A 626 27.74 -8.52 5.53
CA GLU A 626 29.00 -8.79 4.87
C GLU A 626 29.76 -7.47 4.67
N ALA A 627 31.04 -7.45 4.98
CA ALA A 627 31.93 -6.33 4.73
C ALA A 627 33.18 -6.82 4.00
N THR A 628 33.48 -6.19 2.87
CA THR A 628 34.70 -6.44 2.11
C THR A 628 35.52 -5.17 1.95
N VAL A 629 36.84 -5.33 1.82
CA VAL A 629 37.81 -4.25 1.68
C VAL A 629 38.54 -4.43 0.36
N MET A 630 38.56 -3.40 -0.47
CA MET A 630 39.14 -3.43 -1.81
C MET A 630 39.96 -2.15 -2.06
N PRO A 631 41.05 -2.18 -2.86
CA PRO A 631 41.81 -0.97 -3.18
C PRO A 631 40.91 0.12 -3.79
N GLY A 632 41.06 1.37 -3.35
CA GLY A 632 40.12 2.44 -3.67
C GLY A 632 40.55 3.82 -3.18
N LYS A 633 39.58 4.71 -2.95
CA LYS A 633 39.77 6.11 -2.53
C LYS A 633 39.15 6.42 -1.17
N GLY A 634 38.88 5.41 -0.33
CA GLY A 634 38.29 5.61 0.99
C GLY A 634 36.76 5.68 1.01
N LYS A 635 36.07 5.20 -0.04
CA LYS A 635 34.60 5.24 -0.12
C LYS A 635 33.95 4.13 0.69
N LEU A 636 32.88 4.48 1.42
CA LEU A 636 31.96 3.51 2.00
C LEU A 636 30.80 3.25 1.03
N ILE A 637 30.74 2.03 0.50
CA ILE A 637 29.68 1.56 -0.39
C ILE A 637 28.71 0.71 0.44
N ILE A 638 27.42 0.99 0.33
CA ILE A 638 26.38 0.28 1.08
C ILE A 638 25.35 -0.27 0.09
N THR A 639 25.09 -1.59 0.13
CA THR A 639 24.09 -2.23 -0.74
C THR A 639 23.18 -3.19 0.03
N GLY A 640 21.99 -3.48 -0.53
CA GLY A 640 20.99 -4.35 0.10
C GLY A 640 19.60 -3.73 0.30
N LYS A 641 19.29 -2.62 -0.41
CA LYS A 641 18.05 -1.82 -0.25
C LYS A 641 17.80 -1.38 1.19
N LEU A 642 18.79 -0.68 1.75
CA LEU A 642 18.72 -0.11 3.09
C LEU A 642 18.00 1.24 3.07
N GLY A 643 17.13 1.48 4.04
CA GLY A 643 16.52 2.79 4.28
C GLY A 643 17.52 3.82 4.82
N GLU A 644 17.09 5.07 4.93
CA GLU A 644 17.94 6.20 5.31
C GLU A 644 18.55 6.02 6.71
N VAL A 645 17.74 5.59 7.69
CA VAL A 645 18.17 5.41 9.09
C VAL A 645 19.26 4.34 9.20
N MET A 646 19.17 3.29 8.38
CA MET A 646 20.17 2.22 8.37
C MET A 646 21.48 2.66 7.70
N GLN A 647 21.41 3.52 6.67
CA GLN A 647 22.59 4.13 6.07
C GLN A 647 23.32 5.06 7.04
N GLU A 648 22.58 5.88 7.80
CA GLU A 648 23.15 6.70 8.88
C GLU A 648 23.84 5.85 9.94
N SER A 649 23.23 4.72 10.32
CA SER A 649 23.81 3.78 11.28
C SER A 649 25.13 3.18 10.78
N ALA A 650 25.23 2.88 9.48
CA ALA A 650 26.48 2.41 8.86
C ALA A 650 27.57 3.50 8.88
N GLN A 651 27.20 4.76 8.63
CA GLN A 651 28.12 5.90 8.72
C GLN A 651 28.59 6.16 10.17
N ALA A 652 27.70 6.02 11.15
CA ALA A 652 28.04 6.13 12.56
C ALA A 652 29.02 5.02 12.99
N ALA A 653 28.79 3.79 12.53
CA ALA A 653 29.70 2.66 12.74
C ALA A 653 31.08 2.93 12.11
N MET A 654 31.13 3.38 10.85
CA MET A 654 32.38 3.75 10.18
C MET A 654 33.14 4.85 10.93
N SER A 655 32.43 5.90 11.35
CA SER A 655 33.01 7.00 12.14
C SER A 655 33.62 6.48 13.45
N TYR A 656 32.91 5.61 14.15
CA TYR A 656 33.42 5.01 15.38
C TYR A 656 34.70 4.19 15.14
N VAL A 657 34.71 3.32 14.12
CA VAL A 657 35.88 2.51 13.75
C VAL A 657 37.08 3.40 13.40
N ARG A 658 36.87 4.47 12.61
CA ARG A 658 37.94 5.42 12.26
C ARG A 658 38.54 6.11 13.47
N THR A 659 37.71 6.59 14.40
CA THR A 659 38.20 7.28 15.62
C THR A 659 38.99 6.38 16.56
N ARG A 660 38.82 5.05 16.45
CA ARG A 660 39.48 4.05 17.29
C ARG A 660 40.45 3.13 16.55
N ALA A 661 40.83 3.50 15.33
CA ALA A 661 41.72 2.70 14.47
C ALA A 661 42.99 2.21 15.20
N ASP A 662 43.68 3.12 15.91
CA ASP A 662 44.93 2.79 16.62
C ASP A 662 44.71 1.77 17.75
N LYS A 663 43.55 1.84 18.43
CA LYS A 663 43.18 0.91 19.51
C LYS A 663 42.82 -0.48 18.98
N PHE A 664 42.30 -0.56 17.77
CA PHE A 664 41.96 -1.81 17.08
C PHE A 664 43.12 -2.37 16.24
N GLY A 665 44.24 -1.66 16.15
CA GLY A 665 45.39 -2.07 15.33
C GLY A 665 45.17 -1.90 13.82
N ILE A 666 44.29 -0.97 13.42
CA ILE A 666 43.98 -0.67 12.03
C ILE A 666 44.86 0.49 11.57
N ASP A 667 45.63 0.31 10.49
CA ASP A 667 46.36 1.40 9.84
C ASP A 667 45.40 2.45 9.29
N ARG A 668 45.59 3.71 9.69
CA ARG A 668 44.76 4.85 9.26
C ARG A 668 44.80 5.05 7.74
N LYS A 669 45.89 4.70 7.07
CA LYS A 669 46.00 4.78 5.60
C LYS A 669 45.00 3.88 4.89
N MET A 670 44.49 2.84 5.56
CA MET A 670 43.45 1.97 4.96
C MET A 670 42.16 2.75 4.66
N PHE A 671 41.82 3.80 5.43
CA PHE A 671 40.61 4.59 5.19
C PHE A 671 40.73 5.57 4.02
N GLU A 672 41.93 5.77 3.48
CA GLU A 672 42.20 6.65 2.34
C GLU A 672 42.43 5.84 1.06
N ASN A 673 43.11 4.69 1.18
CA ASN A 673 43.58 3.89 0.05
C ASN A 673 42.67 2.69 -0.29
N TYR A 674 41.66 2.40 0.53
CA TYR A 674 40.76 1.28 0.31
C TYR A 674 39.31 1.73 0.39
N ASP A 675 38.50 1.23 -0.55
CA ASP A 675 37.05 1.31 -0.46
C ASP A 675 36.53 0.13 0.38
N ILE A 676 35.47 0.38 1.14
CA ILE A 676 34.84 -0.60 2.01
C ILE A 676 33.40 -0.77 1.56
N HIS A 677 33.03 -2.01 1.25
CA HIS A 677 31.68 -2.33 0.79
C HIS A 677 30.96 -3.19 1.83
N VAL A 678 29.90 -2.62 2.41
CA VAL A 678 28.99 -3.32 3.32
C VAL A 678 27.75 -3.77 2.54
N HIS A 679 27.48 -5.06 2.56
CA HIS A 679 26.33 -5.69 1.92
C HIS A 679 25.45 -6.40 2.95
N LEU A 680 24.13 -6.19 2.86
CA LEU A 680 23.14 -6.94 3.62
C LEU A 680 22.24 -7.72 2.65
N PRO A 681 22.49 -9.04 2.44
CA PRO A 681 21.76 -9.89 1.48
C PRO A 681 20.25 -9.95 1.71
N GLU A 682 19.46 -10.36 0.72
CA GLU A 682 17.98 -10.34 0.66
C GLU A 682 17.36 -8.96 0.26
N GLY A 683 17.80 -8.40 -0.86
CA GLY A 683 17.40 -7.08 -1.39
C GLY A 683 15.96 -6.92 -1.93
N ALA A 684 15.01 -7.77 -1.55
CA ALA A 684 13.60 -7.63 -1.94
C ALA A 684 12.75 -6.96 -0.84
N ILE A 685 13.16 -7.06 0.42
CA ILE A 685 12.45 -6.51 1.58
C ILE A 685 13.20 -5.25 2.04
N PRO A 686 12.59 -4.06 2.04
CA PRO A 686 13.20 -2.86 2.59
C PRO A 686 13.59 -3.08 4.06
N LYS A 687 14.83 -2.78 4.41
CA LYS A 687 15.35 -2.89 5.77
C LYS A 687 15.62 -1.49 6.28
N ASP A 688 14.84 -1.08 7.26
CA ASP A 688 15.00 0.23 7.87
C ASP A 688 14.91 0.12 9.39
N GLY A 689 15.86 0.75 10.08
CA GLY A 689 15.97 0.72 11.53
C GLY A 689 17.42 0.70 12.04
N PRO A 690 17.71 1.38 13.16
CA PRO A 690 19.08 1.60 13.62
C PRO A 690 19.70 0.38 14.34
N SER A 691 18.93 -0.69 14.56
CA SER A 691 19.29 -1.81 15.45
C SER A 691 20.39 -2.76 14.93
N ALA A 692 20.96 -2.50 13.75
CA ALA A 692 22.06 -3.24 13.15
C ALA A 692 23.42 -2.52 13.27
N GLY A 693 23.48 -1.36 13.95
CA GLY A 693 24.70 -0.55 14.07
C GLY A 693 25.88 -1.34 14.66
N VAL A 694 25.65 -2.11 15.72
CA VAL A 694 26.69 -2.96 16.33
C VAL A 694 27.15 -4.09 15.39
N THR A 695 26.24 -4.64 14.59
CA THR A 695 26.52 -5.70 13.62
C THR A 695 27.41 -5.17 12.50
N MET A 696 27.07 -4.01 11.93
CA MET A 696 27.86 -3.36 10.90
C MET A 696 29.23 -2.94 11.42
N CYS A 697 29.31 -2.39 12.63
CA CYS A 697 30.58 -2.05 13.26
C CYS A 697 31.49 -3.28 13.41
N THR A 698 30.94 -4.41 13.85
CA THR A 698 31.71 -5.65 14.00
C THR A 698 32.19 -6.18 12.66
N ALA A 699 31.36 -6.13 11.62
CA ALA A 699 31.73 -6.54 10.27
C ALA A 699 32.89 -5.69 9.71
N LEU A 700 32.81 -4.36 9.90
CA LEU A 700 33.85 -3.42 9.51
C LEU A 700 35.19 -3.69 10.23
N VAL A 701 35.16 -3.85 11.56
CA VAL A 701 36.37 -4.15 12.34
C VAL A 701 36.97 -5.48 11.90
N SER A 702 36.16 -6.52 11.74
CA SER A 702 36.61 -7.83 11.26
C SER A 702 37.26 -7.75 9.87
N ALA A 703 36.63 -7.07 8.92
CA ALA A 703 37.14 -6.96 7.55
C ALA A 703 38.47 -6.18 7.46
N LEU A 704 38.65 -5.17 8.32
CA LEU A 704 39.86 -4.32 8.39
C LEU A 704 40.99 -4.97 9.18
N THR A 705 40.69 -5.70 10.26
CA THR A 705 41.70 -6.40 11.09
C THR A 705 42.04 -7.79 10.60
N LYS A 706 41.24 -8.35 9.68
CA LYS A 706 41.30 -9.75 9.21
C LYS A 706 41.08 -10.79 10.31
N VAL A 707 40.46 -10.39 11.42
CA VAL A 707 40.06 -11.30 12.50
C VAL A 707 38.70 -11.90 12.21
N GLN A 708 38.55 -13.22 12.34
CA GLN A 708 37.30 -13.93 12.10
C GLN A 708 36.24 -13.58 13.16
N VAL A 709 34.96 -13.59 12.77
CA VAL A 709 33.82 -13.46 13.67
C VAL A 709 33.22 -14.83 13.94
N ARG A 710 32.87 -15.08 15.20
CA ARG A 710 32.25 -16.33 15.65
C ARG A 710 30.89 -16.56 14.99
N ARG A 711 30.72 -17.72 14.35
CA ARG A 711 29.48 -18.15 13.70
C ARG A 711 28.32 -18.40 14.68
N ASP A 712 28.63 -18.65 15.94
CA ASP A 712 27.66 -19.03 16.99
C ASP A 712 27.14 -17.83 17.80
N VAL A 713 27.50 -16.61 17.39
CA VAL A 713 27.13 -15.34 18.04
C VAL A 713 26.21 -14.53 17.13
N ALA A 714 25.05 -14.12 17.63
CA ALA A 714 24.21 -13.11 16.98
C ALA A 714 24.10 -11.84 17.84
N MET A 715 23.94 -10.69 17.21
CA MET A 715 23.92 -9.41 17.91
C MET A 715 22.85 -8.45 17.39
N THR A 716 22.41 -7.54 18.26
CA THR A 716 21.53 -6.42 17.90
C THR A 716 21.78 -5.26 18.85
N GLY A 717 21.68 -4.04 18.33
CA GLY A 717 21.98 -2.83 19.09
C GLY A 717 22.17 -1.65 18.17
N GLU A 718 21.62 -0.52 18.56
CA GLU A 718 21.93 0.76 17.94
C GLU A 718 23.25 1.30 18.49
N ILE A 719 24.04 1.94 17.64
CA ILE A 719 25.36 2.48 17.96
C ILE A 719 25.34 4.00 17.94
N THR A 720 25.99 4.62 18.91
CA THR A 720 26.28 6.07 18.90
C THR A 720 27.70 6.32 18.41
N LEU A 721 28.01 7.55 17.98
CA LEU A 721 29.37 7.96 17.61
C LEU A 721 30.42 7.75 18.74
N ARG A 722 29.99 7.68 19.99
CA ARG A 722 30.85 7.42 21.16
C ARG A 722 31.00 5.93 21.50
N GLY A 723 30.31 5.05 20.76
CA GLY A 723 30.36 3.60 20.96
C GLY A 723 29.46 3.05 22.07
N ARG A 724 28.48 3.83 22.56
CA ARG A 724 27.42 3.29 23.43
C ARG A 724 26.42 2.47 22.62
N VAL A 725 25.94 1.38 23.21
CA VAL A 725 24.91 0.51 22.64
C VAL A 725 23.54 0.89 23.22
N LEU A 726 22.65 1.39 22.38
CA LEU A 726 21.32 1.87 22.75
C LEU A 726 20.26 0.74 22.73
N PRO A 727 19.16 0.87 23.51
CA PRO A 727 18.12 -0.14 23.57
C PRO A 727 17.39 -0.32 22.24
N ILE A 728 16.91 -1.54 22.03
CA ILE A 728 16.20 -1.96 20.82
C ILE A 728 14.82 -2.53 21.13
N GLY A 729 13.91 -2.45 20.15
CA GLY A 729 12.60 -3.11 20.21
C GLY A 729 12.65 -4.58 19.76
N GLY A 730 11.62 -5.34 20.14
CA GLY A 730 11.39 -6.71 19.62
C GLY A 730 12.41 -7.75 20.09
N LEU A 731 12.99 -7.59 21.29
CA LEU A 731 14.02 -8.51 21.79
C LEU A 731 13.54 -9.97 21.84
N LYS A 732 12.28 -10.19 22.23
CA LYS A 732 11.69 -11.54 22.29
C LYS A 732 11.75 -12.19 20.91
N GLU A 733 11.19 -11.54 19.90
CA GLU A 733 11.12 -12.04 18.53
C GLU A 733 12.52 -12.28 17.96
N LYS A 734 13.44 -11.34 18.14
CA LYS A 734 14.85 -11.45 17.72
C LYS A 734 15.56 -12.65 18.36
N THR A 735 15.35 -12.86 19.66
CA THR A 735 15.95 -13.99 20.39
C THR A 735 15.34 -15.33 19.95
N LEU A 736 14.05 -15.37 19.65
CA LEU A 736 13.41 -16.55 19.07
C LEU A 736 13.97 -16.85 17.66
N ALA A 737 14.31 -15.83 16.87
CA ALA A 737 14.96 -16.01 15.58
C ALA A 737 16.35 -16.64 15.73
N ALA A 738 17.16 -16.10 16.65
CA ALA A 738 18.48 -16.64 17.00
C ALA A 738 18.41 -18.13 17.37
N HIS A 739 17.49 -18.48 18.27
CA HIS A 739 17.25 -19.87 18.69
C HIS A 739 16.88 -20.78 17.51
N ARG A 740 15.97 -20.33 16.63
CA ARG A 740 15.52 -21.11 15.47
C ARG A 740 16.63 -21.39 14.46
N ALA A 741 17.65 -20.54 14.36
CA ALA A 741 18.80 -20.81 13.49
C ALA A 741 19.94 -21.57 14.18
N GLY A 742 19.78 -21.93 15.46
CA GLY A 742 20.79 -22.68 16.21
C GLY A 742 21.94 -21.82 16.73
N ILE A 743 21.79 -20.50 16.79
CA ILE A 743 22.75 -19.60 17.43
C ILE A 743 22.77 -19.89 18.94
N LYS A 744 23.96 -19.92 19.54
CA LYS A 744 24.13 -20.23 20.98
C LYS A 744 24.25 -18.99 21.85
N THR A 745 24.86 -17.93 21.32
CA THR A 745 25.17 -16.71 22.07
C THR A 745 24.47 -15.52 21.44
N VAL A 746 23.80 -14.69 22.25
CA VAL A 746 23.11 -13.49 21.78
C VAL A 746 23.59 -12.25 22.56
N LEU A 747 24.14 -11.27 21.86
CA LEU A 747 24.58 -9.99 22.42
C LEU A 747 23.44 -8.98 22.33
N ILE A 748 23.08 -8.38 23.47
CA ILE A 748 21.93 -7.47 23.57
C ILE A 748 22.32 -6.18 24.30
N PRO A 749 21.65 -5.04 24.08
CA PRO A 749 21.91 -3.83 24.86
C PRO A 749 21.61 -4.04 26.35
N LYS A 750 22.45 -3.51 27.24
CA LYS A 750 22.29 -3.61 28.70
C LYS A 750 20.93 -3.11 29.18
N ALA A 751 20.42 -2.04 28.56
CA ALA A 751 19.12 -1.46 28.85
C ALA A 751 17.93 -2.40 28.57
N ASN A 752 18.08 -3.40 27.70
CA ASN A 752 17.05 -4.40 27.40
C ASN A 752 17.05 -5.61 28.37
N LYS A 753 17.90 -5.62 29.40
CA LYS A 753 17.90 -6.68 30.43
C LYS A 753 16.53 -6.86 31.08
N LYS A 754 15.75 -5.79 31.20
CA LYS A 754 14.37 -5.78 31.72
C LYS A 754 13.37 -6.58 30.86
N ASP A 755 13.64 -6.71 29.55
CA ASP A 755 12.75 -7.36 28.58
C ASP A 755 12.98 -8.89 28.53
N LEU A 756 14.03 -9.40 29.17
CA LEU A 756 14.33 -10.83 29.27
C LEU A 756 13.23 -11.66 29.94
N LYS A 757 12.36 -11.00 30.73
CA LYS A 757 11.19 -11.64 31.37
C LYS A 757 10.11 -12.07 30.37
N ASP A 758 10.11 -11.48 29.16
CA ASP A 758 9.14 -11.78 28.11
C ASP A 758 9.56 -12.99 27.26
N ILE A 759 10.79 -13.47 27.43
CA ILE A 759 11.34 -14.63 26.75
C ILE A 759 11.01 -15.90 27.56
N PRO A 760 10.47 -16.96 26.94
CA PRO A 760 10.17 -18.21 27.62
C PRO A 760 11.39 -18.79 28.35
N LYS A 761 11.21 -19.24 29.61
CA LYS A 761 12.29 -19.79 30.47
C LYS A 761 13.09 -20.90 29.77
N LYS A 762 12.42 -21.78 29.02
CA LYS A 762 13.07 -22.88 28.27
C LYS A 762 14.09 -22.38 27.23
N ILE A 763 13.79 -21.27 26.55
CA ILE A 763 14.66 -20.71 25.51
C ILE A 763 15.80 -19.92 26.15
N ARG A 764 15.50 -19.16 27.20
CA ARG A 764 16.51 -18.45 27.99
C ARG A 764 17.55 -19.39 28.61
N ALA A 765 17.18 -20.64 28.93
CA ALA A 765 18.11 -21.65 29.43
C ALA A 765 19.01 -22.27 28.32
N GLN A 766 18.59 -22.19 27.06
CA GLN A 766 19.32 -22.76 25.91
C GLN A 766 20.23 -21.74 25.20
N LEU A 767 20.10 -20.45 25.52
CA LEU A 767 20.88 -19.36 24.93
C LEU A 767 21.73 -18.66 25.99
N ARG A 768 23.00 -18.39 25.67
CA ARG A 768 23.84 -17.48 26.45
C ARG A 768 23.56 -16.03 26.01
N ILE A 769 22.78 -15.31 26.80
CA ILE A 769 22.43 -13.91 26.51
C ILE A 769 23.36 -12.98 27.29
N ILE A 770 24.13 -12.15 26.59
CA ILE A 770 25.13 -11.25 27.18
C ILE A 770 24.69 -9.79 27.01
N PRO A 771 24.37 -9.07 28.10
CA PRO A 771 24.08 -7.64 28.04
C PRO A 771 25.38 -6.83 27.86
N VAL A 772 25.44 -5.99 26.83
CA VAL A 772 26.59 -5.14 26.49
C VAL A 772 26.24 -3.65 26.63
N GLU A 773 27.20 -2.83 27.03
CA GLU A 773 27.00 -1.38 27.18
C GLU A 773 27.75 -0.59 26.10
N PHE A 774 28.94 -1.08 25.73
CA PHE A 774 29.78 -0.47 24.70
C PHE A 774 30.07 -1.45 23.56
N VAL A 775 30.35 -0.89 22.39
CA VAL A 775 30.72 -1.67 21.19
C VAL A 775 32.00 -2.44 21.40
N ASP A 776 32.93 -1.93 22.21
CA ASP A 776 34.14 -2.69 22.59
C ASP A 776 33.79 -4.03 23.24
N ASP A 777 32.76 -4.08 24.08
CA ASP A 777 32.30 -5.31 24.73
C ASP A 777 31.74 -6.30 23.70
N VAL A 778 31.06 -5.78 22.67
CA VAL A 778 30.56 -6.58 21.55
C VAL A 778 31.72 -7.21 20.78
N LEU A 779 32.73 -6.42 20.42
CA LEU A 779 33.88 -6.88 19.65
C LEU A 779 34.66 -7.97 20.40
N ARG A 780 34.84 -7.84 21.71
CA ARG A 780 35.55 -8.84 22.53
C ARG A 780 34.84 -10.19 22.60
N GLU A 781 33.50 -10.19 22.64
CA GLU A 781 32.72 -11.43 22.70
C GLU A 781 32.50 -12.06 21.31
N ALA A 782 32.48 -11.25 20.25
CA ALA A 782 32.15 -11.67 18.88
C ALA A 782 33.37 -12.09 18.04
N LEU A 783 34.52 -11.45 18.20
CA LEU A 783 35.73 -11.76 17.42
C LEU A 783 36.48 -12.96 18.00
N VAL A 784 37.10 -13.77 17.13
CA VAL A 784 37.98 -14.88 17.52
C VAL A 784 39.35 -14.29 17.90
N LEU A 785 39.53 -13.97 19.18
CA LEU A 785 40.73 -13.33 19.72
C LEU A 785 41.47 -14.27 20.68
N GLU A 786 42.80 -14.34 20.59
CA GLU A 786 43.63 -15.11 21.54
C GLU A 786 43.58 -14.52 22.95
N LYS A 787 43.49 -13.18 23.06
CA LYS A 787 43.40 -12.44 24.32
C LYS A 787 42.32 -11.34 24.25
N PRO A 788 41.04 -11.68 24.48
CA PRO A 788 39.94 -10.72 24.40
C PRO A 788 40.09 -9.50 25.33
N GLU A 789 40.70 -9.71 26.51
CA GLU A 789 40.96 -8.69 27.54
C GLU A 789 41.85 -7.54 27.04
N GLU A 790 42.82 -7.83 26.16
CA GLU A 790 43.81 -6.85 25.69
C GLU A 790 43.29 -6.04 24.47
N PHE A 791 42.25 -6.53 23.79
CA PHE A 791 41.71 -5.90 22.59
C PHE A 791 41.04 -4.54 22.90
N GLY A 792 41.51 -3.49 22.22
CA GLY A 792 41.01 -2.12 22.38
C GLY A 792 41.56 -1.35 23.60
N ARG A 793 42.52 -1.89 24.36
CA ARG A 793 43.06 -1.28 25.60
C ARG A 793 44.36 -0.46 25.47
N LYS A 794 44.89 -0.18 24.26
CA LYS A 794 46.07 0.69 24.13
C LYS A 794 45.78 2.09 24.70
N GLU A 795 46.59 2.53 25.66
CA GLU A 795 46.54 3.89 26.21
C GLU A 795 46.85 4.92 25.11
N PRO A 796 46.14 6.06 25.06
CA PRO A 796 46.55 7.16 24.19
C PRO A 796 47.94 7.65 24.61
N ALA A 797 48.77 8.04 23.64
CA ALA A 797 50.01 8.74 23.93
C ALA A 797 49.70 9.95 24.84
N LYS A 798 50.40 10.05 25.97
CA LYS A 798 50.25 11.18 26.90
C LYS A 798 50.46 12.47 26.11
N VAL A 799 49.43 13.31 26.04
CA VAL A 799 49.59 14.69 25.59
C VAL A 799 50.23 15.44 26.75
N THR A 800 51.54 15.67 26.67
CA THR A 800 52.22 16.66 27.51
C THR A 800 51.66 18.03 27.15
N VAL A 801 50.78 18.55 27.99
CA VAL A 801 50.40 19.95 27.95
C VAL A 801 51.54 20.71 28.62
N GLU A 802 52.39 21.37 27.83
CA GLU A 802 53.32 22.36 28.37
C GLU A 802 52.51 23.50 28.99
N PRO A 803 52.80 23.92 30.22
CA PRO A 803 52.13 25.07 30.81
C PRO A 803 52.53 26.31 30.02
N THR A 804 51.56 26.90 29.31
CA THR A 804 51.70 28.20 28.68
C THR A 804 52.11 29.21 29.75
N ALA A 805 53.31 29.79 29.58
CA ALA A 805 53.79 30.88 30.40
C ALA A 805 52.81 32.05 30.33
N ALA A 806 52.40 32.54 31.50
CA ALA A 806 51.59 33.73 31.61
C ALA A 806 52.40 34.93 31.12
N VAL A 807 51.86 35.65 30.13
CA VAL A 807 52.14 37.06 29.84
C VAL A 807 50.83 37.75 29.57
#